data_AF-D7C3Z6-F1
#
_entry.id   AF-D7C3Z6-F1
#
_cell.length_a   1.000
_cell.length_b   1.000
_cell.length_c   1.000
_cell.angle_alpha   90.00
_cell.angle_beta   90.00
_cell.angle_gamma   90.00
#
_symmetry.space_group_name_H-M   'P 1'
#
loop_
_entity.id
_entity.type
_entity.pdbx_description
1 polymer ?
#
loop_
_entity_poly.entity_id
_entity_poly.type
_entity_poly.pdbx_seq_one_letter_code
_entity_poly.pdbx_strand_id
1 'polypeptide(L)'
;MPPPYASPSPGKGRFGGLSPMAAINQRIRETHQLIMGGTSGSEAATRLNAWASYERALSDLGRAERQVELTTPPPGQGGSRGPSAAQLSALDELGAVRARVDAAESRLDGLGIDPRGTRRQMQAITVQMFHERGGLPGGSRHSPSPSDASMGGTPPPPSPETQALNDADDAMDDVMDDITDATDPGTPRGTLPDQTPEPGAMDVDPPPAAPPAGQAVTAPTGGSHVWPPPGTVPGGASPAHTMVNDAFLQLTNGGHAGMTGADYMNWVRAIETQPRQLGFVVTAIVRFDELGNGLPGFLNALTHQLNGFDGRIGVVIGVNGSHAQLPAIRQAIADALGQTTFGHPLALVATPLGPYPAGHFVYGTARNLTLDSQATRHMVRSMMADDLHPYHAIMDFDNYPHLVPGGEHVFQYWEGALKVVEDGYEVGNPMRPLMMAGGYRAPEPPPVGSADRLIDDTRGRLDGETLKERKNPRPPLEDMRLEFIRRIEQDMRIRDRLTGLHPQLPYAPEPNLFVDAAATLLTDDLIRVRFGLGGAEFGELSERLNRLNAWELDQSLRTPSADIGARTLDELRTLREVHAKNNTLPHRGVSYLTKFQEASTETDLSRLMKSWYKDGKLPQDHAGLKNPLDRLFSRDALGAGQNSQAAREGIELKPLRDSFKQTIRDGNWNDPLWPVHHPPGELPSTRLAADLSAALDDSLGIVGKNRVGLAVSAPVPGGGPRLFAGIDPEQMRLAAQSLALTHDEGYLARHLAYFNREHLARGQLPTAPGTFFHALQQAAQASGDLSLHPLQMMRNLVGRAFQDLRQGGANSLGRMLDQINGAGIDVENFFPRLVNGRLHPSTTDFQTFRGTDGALPHDPARDALLTQYAAALGRDIRVTAGDGTTFTVEAIGVAARNRRPTLHLTWNSSYDGSGWSAHVPDQPPPKRGGGRRGAGGGQDGGNVPTPKGKRPRGADTQGSVDAPGPSKRPRATQDGSTGPAPTGKGKGKGKARATRAPAQPAPPVPQLPQLPTPVDPAALTAAQQAVGDAQTALRRAAEWRRTVEARTGRAAGGSSGPSELERAIAAEQDALAMLHEAQARLDRLQPSGPGRPRPPGPFGGSA
;
A
#
# COMPACT_ATOMS: atom_id res chain seq x y z
N MET A 1 47.08 -13.58 30.17
CA MET A 1 46.78 -12.19 29.74
C MET A 1 45.50 -12.23 28.89
N PRO A 2 44.74 -11.13 28.77
CA PRO A 2 43.32 -11.18 28.43
C PRO A 2 43.03 -11.54 26.96
N PRO A 3 41.80 -12.02 26.65
CA PRO A 3 41.35 -12.28 25.28
C PRO A 3 41.13 -10.99 24.48
N PRO A 4 41.09 -11.07 23.13
CA PRO A 4 40.71 -9.95 22.29
C PRO A 4 39.25 -9.52 22.51
N TYR A 5 38.96 -8.25 22.23
CA TYR A 5 37.65 -7.64 22.44
C TYR A 5 36.57 -8.29 21.57
N ALA A 6 35.39 -8.53 22.18
CA ALA A 6 34.17 -8.78 21.42
C ALA A 6 33.66 -7.46 20.84
N SER A 7 33.37 -7.44 19.53
CA SER A 7 32.68 -6.32 18.90
C SER A 7 31.26 -6.14 19.48
N PRO A 8 30.76 -4.91 19.63
CA PRO A 8 29.37 -4.69 20.03
C PRO A 8 28.42 -5.20 18.94
N SER A 9 27.30 -5.81 19.35
CA SER A 9 26.26 -6.26 18.40
C SER A 9 25.69 -5.07 17.61
N PRO A 10 25.41 -5.20 16.31
CA PRO A 10 24.78 -4.16 15.53
C PRO A 10 23.41 -3.78 16.10
N GLY A 11 23.05 -2.50 15.96
CA GLY A 11 21.90 -1.89 16.65
C GLY A 11 20.56 -2.50 16.24
N LYS A 12 19.77 -2.93 17.23
CA LYS A 12 18.36 -3.31 17.03
C LYS A 12 17.53 -2.05 16.73
N GLY A 13 17.12 -1.85 15.48
CA GLY A 13 16.40 -0.65 15.07
C GLY A 13 15.47 -0.83 13.87
N ARG A 14 14.16 -0.68 14.13
CA ARG A 14 13.04 -0.51 13.16
C ARG A 14 12.73 -1.67 12.22
N PHE A 15 11.53 -1.58 11.63
CA PHE A 15 10.90 -2.61 10.81
C PHE A 15 11.49 -2.63 9.39
N GLY A 16 11.63 -3.83 8.84
CA GLY A 16 12.07 -4.03 7.47
C GLY A 16 12.25 -5.51 7.18
N GLY A 17 11.20 -6.16 6.66
CA GLY A 17 11.41 -7.41 5.95
C GLY A 17 12.24 -7.09 4.71
N LEU A 18 13.53 -7.51 4.71
CA LEU A 18 14.42 -7.33 3.57
C LEU A 18 13.69 -7.78 2.30
N SER A 19 13.72 -6.94 1.26
CA SER A 19 12.96 -7.21 0.04
C SER A 19 13.34 -8.59 -0.54
N PRO A 20 12.44 -9.26 -1.28
CA PRO A 20 12.78 -10.53 -1.93
C PRO A 20 14.07 -10.44 -2.74
N MET A 21 14.35 -9.26 -3.33
CA MET A 21 15.58 -9.00 -4.08
C MET A 21 16.83 -8.86 -3.18
N ALA A 22 16.72 -8.28 -1.97
CA ALA A 22 17.81 -8.27 -1.01
C ALA A 22 18.12 -9.68 -0.47
N ALA A 23 17.09 -10.51 -0.24
CA ALA A 23 17.27 -11.93 0.11
C ALA A 23 17.89 -12.74 -1.06
N ILE A 24 17.48 -12.47 -2.30
CA ILE A 24 18.10 -13.06 -3.50
C ILE A 24 19.57 -12.62 -3.65
N ASN A 25 19.88 -11.35 -3.44
CA ASN A 25 21.24 -10.83 -3.54
C ASN A 25 22.16 -11.41 -2.46
N GLN A 26 21.69 -11.51 -1.21
CA GLN A 26 22.42 -12.21 -0.16
C GLN A 26 22.63 -13.69 -0.49
N ARG A 27 21.59 -14.39 -0.95
CA ARG A 27 21.69 -15.77 -1.42
C ARG A 27 22.74 -15.92 -2.52
N ILE A 28 22.80 -15.00 -3.48
CA ILE A 28 23.83 -14.98 -4.54
C ILE A 28 25.23 -14.76 -3.94
N ARG A 29 25.41 -13.84 -2.98
CA ARG A 29 26.72 -13.59 -2.34
C ARG A 29 27.22 -14.78 -1.52
N GLU A 30 26.37 -15.38 -0.70
CA GLU A 30 26.72 -16.58 0.09
C GLU A 30 27.00 -17.79 -0.82
N THR A 31 26.19 -17.96 -1.87
CA THR A 31 26.41 -18.94 -2.95
C THR A 31 27.78 -18.73 -3.62
N HIS A 32 28.13 -17.47 -3.95
CA HIS A 32 29.42 -17.15 -4.56
C HIS A 32 30.59 -17.37 -3.60
N GLN A 33 30.51 -16.96 -2.33
CA GLN A 33 31.56 -17.23 -1.34
C GLN A 33 31.82 -18.74 -1.19
N LEU A 34 30.76 -19.55 -1.18
CA LEU A 34 30.84 -21.00 -1.12
C LEU A 34 31.54 -21.61 -2.36
N ILE A 35 31.24 -21.12 -3.57
CA ILE A 35 31.92 -21.55 -4.82
C ILE A 35 33.40 -21.10 -4.82
N MET A 36 33.67 -19.88 -4.37
CA MET A 36 35.02 -19.32 -4.34
C MET A 36 35.92 -19.98 -3.28
N GLY A 37 35.35 -20.54 -2.20
CA GLY A 37 36.13 -21.24 -1.17
C GLY A 37 37.15 -20.36 -0.45
N GLY A 38 36.91 -19.05 -0.36
CA GLY A 38 37.86 -18.07 0.18
C GLY A 38 38.95 -17.59 -0.80
N THR A 39 38.95 -18.08 -2.04
CA THR A 39 39.88 -17.60 -3.09
C THR A 39 39.43 -16.27 -3.69
N SER A 40 40.32 -15.60 -4.41
CA SER A 40 40.07 -14.28 -5.05
C SER A 40 40.69 -14.19 -6.44
N GLY A 41 40.45 -13.07 -7.14
CA GLY A 41 41.04 -12.81 -8.46
C GLY A 41 40.69 -13.84 -9.53
N SER A 42 41.70 -14.24 -10.31
CA SER A 42 41.55 -15.17 -11.44
C SER A 42 41.14 -16.58 -11.02
N GLU A 43 41.49 -17.04 -9.82
CA GLU A 43 41.07 -18.35 -9.33
C GLU A 43 39.58 -18.34 -8.97
N ALA A 44 39.12 -17.33 -8.23
CA ALA A 44 37.70 -17.13 -7.94
C ALA A 44 36.86 -17.04 -9.23
N ALA A 45 37.33 -16.27 -10.22
CA ALA A 45 36.69 -16.21 -11.53
C ALA A 45 36.67 -17.57 -12.25
N THR A 46 37.72 -18.39 -12.12
CA THR A 46 37.78 -19.74 -12.69
C THR A 46 36.76 -20.68 -12.03
N ARG A 47 36.64 -20.63 -10.70
CA ARG A 47 35.67 -21.41 -9.90
C ARG A 47 34.22 -21.04 -10.25
N LEU A 48 33.91 -19.74 -10.29
CA LEU A 48 32.57 -19.24 -10.67
C LEU A 48 32.21 -19.61 -12.11
N ASN A 49 33.16 -19.50 -13.07
CA ASN A 49 32.92 -19.90 -14.46
C ASN A 49 32.74 -21.42 -14.63
N ALA A 50 33.44 -22.25 -13.84
CA ALA A 50 33.21 -23.69 -13.81
C ALA A 50 31.82 -24.02 -13.27
N TRP A 51 31.40 -23.37 -12.18
CA TRP A 51 30.06 -23.55 -11.60
C TRP A 51 28.94 -23.14 -12.57
N ALA A 52 29.07 -21.98 -13.22
CA ALA A 52 28.13 -21.53 -14.23
C ALA A 52 28.05 -22.47 -15.45
N SER A 53 29.16 -23.16 -15.78
CA SER A 53 29.19 -24.18 -16.85
C SER A 53 28.43 -25.45 -16.43
N TYR A 54 28.54 -25.86 -15.16
CA TYR A 54 27.85 -27.02 -14.59
C TYR A 54 26.33 -26.80 -14.49
N GLU A 55 25.88 -25.67 -13.92
CA GLU A 55 24.45 -25.34 -13.86
C GLU A 55 23.82 -25.20 -15.28
N ARG A 56 24.59 -24.68 -16.26
CA ARG A 56 24.17 -24.67 -17.66
C ARG A 56 24.03 -26.09 -18.23
N ALA A 57 24.97 -26.99 -17.96
CA ALA A 57 24.90 -28.39 -18.39
C ALA A 57 23.72 -29.15 -17.74
N LEU A 58 23.38 -28.88 -16.47
CA LEU A 58 22.19 -29.43 -15.83
C LEU A 58 20.88 -28.90 -16.44
N SER A 59 20.84 -27.61 -16.82
CA SER A 59 19.70 -27.02 -17.52
C SER A 59 19.51 -27.65 -18.92
N ASP A 60 20.61 -27.90 -19.64
CA ASP A 60 20.62 -28.65 -20.89
C ASP A 60 20.10 -30.08 -20.69
N LEU A 61 20.54 -30.77 -19.62
CA LEU A 61 20.13 -32.15 -19.33
C LEU A 61 18.61 -32.23 -19.18
N GLY A 62 18.02 -31.35 -18.36
CA GLY A 62 16.57 -31.27 -18.22
C GLY A 62 15.84 -30.96 -19.54
N ARG A 63 16.45 -30.20 -20.47
CA ARG A 63 15.89 -29.97 -21.82
C ARG A 63 15.91 -31.24 -22.67
N ALA A 64 17.05 -31.93 -22.74
CA ALA A 64 17.19 -33.15 -23.54
C ALA A 64 16.30 -34.31 -23.01
N GLU A 65 16.16 -34.43 -21.69
CA GLU A 65 15.27 -35.44 -21.10
C GLU A 65 13.79 -35.17 -21.44
N ARG A 66 13.35 -33.91 -21.45
CA ARG A 66 12.01 -33.54 -21.97
C ARG A 66 11.87 -33.80 -23.47
N GLN A 67 12.91 -33.60 -24.27
CA GLN A 67 12.86 -33.88 -25.70
C GLN A 67 12.74 -35.39 -25.99
N VAL A 68 13.38 -36.25 -25.17
CA VAL A 68 13.18 -37.71 -25.23
C VAL A 68 11.78 -38.09 -24.76
N GLU A 69 11.23 -37.47 -23.71
CA GLU A 69 9.86 -37.68 -23.25
C GLU A 69 8.84 -37.33 -24.34
N LEU A 70 8.93 -36.12 -24.92
CA LEU A 70 8.04 -35.63 -25.98
C LEU A 70 8.11 -36.42 -27.30
N THR A 71 9.24 -37.08 -27.58
CA THR A 71 9.42 -37.92 -28.77
C THR A 71 9.16 -39.42 -28.52
N THR A 72 8.89 -39.82 -27.29
CA THR A 72 8.57 -41.20 -26.91
C THR A 72 7.06 -41.44 -26.97
N PRO A 73 6.56 -42.41 -27.77
CA PRO A 73 5.13 -42.69 -27.84
C PRO A 73 4.53 -43.13 -26.49
N PRO A 74 3.28 -42.75 -26.18
CA PRO A 74 2.60 -43.22 -24.97
C PRO A 74 2.55 -44.76 -24.88
N PRO A 75 2.61 -45.35 -23.68
CA PRO A 75 2.52 -46.80 -23.50
C PRO A 75 1.31 -47.40 -24.21
N GLY A 76 1.56 -48.34 -25.13
CA GLY A 76 0.52 -49.00 -25.94
C GLY A 76 0.22 -48.36 -27.30
N GLN A 77 0.77 -47.19 -27.64
CA GLN A 77 0.61 -46.58 -28.99
C GLN A 77 1.82 -46.79 -29.92
N GLY A 78 2.91 -47.36 -29.43
CA GLY A 78 4.09 -47.69 -30.24
C GLY A 78 3.82 -48.81 -31.26
N GLY A 79 3.67 -48.45 -32.54
CA GLY A 79 3.65 -49.42 -33.64
C GLY A 79 5.00 -50.15 -33.81
N SER A 80 4.99 -51.31 -34.46
CA SER A 80 6.14 -52.23 -34.60
C SER A 80 7.27 -51.75 -35.54
N ARG A 81 7.52 -50.44 -35.62
CA ARG A 81 8.48 -49.79 -36.53
C ARG A 81 9.68 -49.13 -35.82
N GLY A 82 9.96 -49.51 -34.57
CA GLY A 82 11.13 -49.03 -33.83
C GLY A 82 11.04 -47.57 -33.36
N PRO A 83 12.13 -47.01 -32.82
CA PRO A 83 12.18 -45.60 -32.43
C PRO A 83 12.14 -44.69 -33.66
N SER A 84 11.49 -43.53 -33.53
CA SER A 84 11.45 -42.55 -34.62
C SER A 84 12.80 -41.86 -34.83
N ALA A 85 13.07 -41.30 -36.01
CA ALA A 85 14.29 -40.52 -36.25
C ALA A 85 14.42 -39.31 -35.30
N ALA A 86 13.30 -38.70 -34.91
CA ALA A 86 13.27 -37.63 -33.89
C ALA A 86 13.62 -38.16 -32.49
N GLN A 87 13.15 -39.36 -32.13
CA GLN A 87 13.46 -40.00 -30.86
C GLN A 87 14.92 -40.45 -30.78
N LEU A 88 15.49 -40.97 -31.89
CA LEU A 88 16.92 -41.26 -31.99
C LEU A 88 17.75 -39.98 -31.83
N SER A 89 17.42 -38.91 -32.55
CA SER A 89 18.09 -37.61 -32.40
C SER A 89 18.00 -37.04 -30.99
N ALA A 90 16.87 -37.24 -30.29
CA ALA A 90 16.70 -36.81 -28.90
C ALA A 90 17.54 -37.65 -27.92
N LEU A 91 17.68 -38.96 -28.17
CA LEU A 91 18.52 -39.86 -27.38
C LEU A 91 20.02 -39.56 -27.60
N ASP A 92 20.43 -39.25 -28.83
CA ASP A 92 21.80 -38.83 -29.15
C ASP A 92 22.13 -37.48 -28.51
N GLU A 93 21.20 -36.51 -28.55
CA GLU A 93 21.33 -35.23 -27.84
C GLU A 93 21.44 -35.45 -26.33
N LEU A 94 20.59 -36.29 -25.74
CA LEU A 94 20.64 -36.64 -24.32
C LEU A 94 21.99 -37.30 -23.94
N GLY A 95 22.53 -38.18 -24.79
CA GLY A 95 23.85 -38.76 -24.60
C GLY A 95 24.96 -37.71 -24.62
N ALA A 96 24.96 -36.82 -25.62
CA ALA A 96 25.93 -35.73 -25.75
C ALA A 96 25.84 -34.75 -24.57
N VAL A 97 24.64 -34.45 -24.08
CA VAL A 97 24.41 -33.54 -22.96
C VAL A 97 24.84 -34.16 -21.62
N ARG A 98 24.59 -35.45 -21.39
CA ARG A 98 25.12 -36.16 -20.20
C ARG A 98 26.64 -36.10 -20.15
N ALA A 99 27.33 -36.34 -21.27
CA ALA A 99 28.78 -36.16 -21.35
C ALA A 99 29.25 -34.72 -21.06
N ARG A 100 28.43 -33.68 -21.33
CA ARG A 100 28.73 -32.29 -20.90
C ARG A 100 28.55 -32.09 -19.39
N VAL A 101 27.60 -32.77 -18.75
CA VAL A 101 27.45 -32.75 -17.28
C VAL A 101 28.64 -33.46 -16.63
N ASP A 102 29.01 -34.66 -17.09
CA ASP A 102 30.14 -35.44 -16.56
C ASP A 102 31.46 -34.65 -16.65
N ALA A 103 31.68 -33.97 -17.78
CA ALA A 103 32.84 -33.09 -17.98
C ALA A 103 32.82 -31.82 -17.11
N ALA A 104 31.63 -31.33 -16.75
CA ALA A 104 31.47 -30.16 -15.87
C ALA A 104 31.61 -30.52 -14.38
N GLU A 105 31.10 -31.67 -13.94
CA GLU A 105 31.38 -32.23 -12.61
C GLU A 105 32.89 -32.49 -12.46
N SER A 106 33.51 -33.19 -13.43
CA SER A 106 34.97 -33.45 -13.43
C SER A 106 35.81 -32.17 -13.35
N ARG A 107 35.32 -31.07 -13.93
CA ARG A 107 35.99 -29.75 -13.88
C ARG A 107 35.83 -29.06 -12.52
N LEU A 108 34.72 -29.28 -11.81
CA LEU A 108 34.52 -28.77 -10.45
C LEU A 108 35.32 -29.59 -9.43
N ASP A 109 35.34 -30.92 -9.56
CA ASP A 109 36.20 -31.81 -8.76
C ASP A 109 37.68 -31.43 -8.92
N GLY A 110 38.12 -31.14 -10.16
CA GLY A 110 39.47 -30.63 -10.47
C GLY A 110 39.81 -29.25 -9.89
N LEU A 111 38.81 -28.53 -9.35
CA LEU A 111 38.98 -27.28 -8.60
C LEU A 111 38.73 -27.47 -7.09
N GLY A 112 38.50 -28.70 -6.63
CA GLY A 112 38.21 -29.04 -5.23
C GLY A 112 36.81 -28.64 -4.77
N ILE A 113 35.83 -28.60 -5.68
CA ILE A 113 34.42 -28.26 -5.40
C ILE A 113 33.56 -29.51 -5.65
N ASP A 114 32.98 -30.11 -4.60
CA ASP A 114 31.98 -31.18 -4.76
C ASP A 114 30.69 -30.58 -5.35
N PRO A 115 30.34 -30.86 -6.63
CA PRO A 115 29.19 -30.26 -7.31
C PRO A 115 27.85 -30.58 -6.62
N ARG A 116 27.78 -31.68 -5.87
CA ARG A 116 26.56 -32.17 -5.20
C ARG A 116 26.53 -31.73 -3.74
N GLY A 117 27.67 -31.70 -3.05
CA GLY A 117 27.86 -31.14 -1.72
C GLY A 117 27.59 -29.65 -1.66
N THR A 118 28.25 -28.88 -2.53
CA THR A 118 28.06 -27.42 -2.63
C THR A 118 26.60 -27.05 -2.96
N ARG A 119 25.94 -27.79 -3.86
CA ARG A 119 24.51 -27.58 -4.19
C ARG A 119 23.57 -27.88 -2.99
N ARG A 120 23.88 -28.90 -2.17
CA ARG A 120 23.16 -29.18 -0.90
C ARG A 120 23.40 -28.08 0.14
N GLN A 121 24.60 -27.54 0.23
CA GLN A 121 24.93 -26.41 1.11
C GLN A 121 24.20 -25.12 0.68
N MET A 122 24.13 -24.81 -0.61
CA MET A 122 23.31 -23.70 -1.13
C MET A 122 21.82 -23.84 -0.78
N GLN A 123 21.29 -25.07 -0.79
CA GLN A 123 19.92 -25.36 -0.35
C GLN A 123 19.75 -25.14 1.16
N ALA A 124 20.69 -25.62 1.99
CA ALA A 124 20.68 -25.41 3.44
C ALA A 124 20.75 -23.91 3.81
N ILE A 125 21.65 -23.15 3.16
CA ILE A 125 21.76 -21.69 3.23
C ILE A 125 20.41 -21.02 2.90
N THR A 126 19.78 -21.43 1.80
CA THR A 126 18.46 -20.91 1.38
C THR A 126 17.40 -21.18 2.47
N VAL A 127 17.39 -22.37 3.06
CA VAL A 127 16.45 -22.75 4.13
C VAL A 127 16.70 -21.95 5.41
N GLN A 128 17.96 -21.73 5.80
CA GLN A 128 18.31 -20.95 7.00
C GLN A 128 17.85 -19.48 6.90
N MET A 129 18.08 -18.82 5.76
CA MET A 129 17.61 -17.44 5.54
C MET A 129 16.09 -17.29 5.68
N PHE A 130 15.30 -18.30 5.29
CA PHE A 130 13.84 -18.27 5.49
C PHE A 130 13.45 -18.48 6.96
N HIS A 131 14.14 -19.39 7.68
CA HIS A 131 13.91 -19.64 9.11
C HIS A 131 14.15 -18.39 9.97
N GLU A 132 15.26 -17.68 9.76
CA GLU A 132 15.64 -16.52 10.56
C GLU A 132 14.74 -15.30 10.31
N ARG A 133 14.07 -15.25 9.15
CA ARG A 133 13.28 -14.10 8.69
C ARG A 133 11.76 -14.30 8.80
N GLY A 134 11.34 -15.37 9.49
CA GLY A 134 9.93 -15.64 9.77
C GLY A 134 9.13 -16.20 8.59
N GLY A 135 9.79 -16.59 7.50
CA GLY A 135 9.16 -17.36 6.42
C GLY A 135 8.84 -18.78 6.88
N LEU A 136 7.74 -19.35 6.39
CA LEU A 136 7.41 -20.75 6.66
C LEU A 136 8.39 -21.67 5.89
N PRO A 137 9.16 -22.55 6.57
CA PRO A 137 10.16 -23.38 5.92
C PRO A 137 9.51 -24.52 5.13
N GLY A 138 10.01 -24.77 3.91
CA GLY A 138 9.71 -25.99 3.16
C GLY A 138 10.30 -27.21 3.89
N GLY A 139 9.46 -27.97 4.59
CA GLY A 139 9.92 -28.99 5.54
C GLY A 139 10.57 -30.21 4.88
N SER A 140 11.86 -30.40 5.11
CA SER A 140 12.56 -31.67 4.86
C SER A 140 12.04 -32.79 5.78
N ARG A 141 11.90 -34.01 5.24
CA ARG A 141 11.63 -35.23 6.03
C ARG A 141 12.82 -36.19 5.99
N HIS A 142 13.03 -36.92 7.08
CA HIS A 142 13.83 -38.14 7.09
C HIS A 142 13.14 -39.27 6.31
N SER A 143 13.93 -40.24 5.87
CA SER A 143 13.58 -41.31 4.94
C SER A 143 12.51 -42.30 5.44
N PRO A 144 11.64 -42.81 4.54
CA PRO A 144 10.88 -44.05 4.74
C PRO A 144 11.50 -45.25 3.98
N SER A 145 11.19 -46.46 4.43
CA SER A 145 11.44 -47.73 3.71
C SER A 145 10.24 -48.10 2.82
N PRO A 146 10.36 -49.02 1.83
CA PRO A 146 9.39 -49.15 0.74
C PRO A 146 8.30 -50.24 0.93
N SER A 147 7.06 -49.87 0.62
CA SER A 147 5.88 -50.70 0.29
C SER A 147 4.69 -49.75 0.07
N ASP A 148 3.75 -49.89 -0.86
CA ASP A 148 3.55 -50.90 -1.91
C ASP A 148 2.87 -50.24 -3.14
N ALA A 149 2.85 -50.94 -4.28
CA ALA A 149 2.20 -50.46 -5.50
C ALA A 149 0.95 -51.29 -5.86
N SER A 150 -0.16 -50.62 -6.24
CA SER A 150 -1.14 -51.17 -7.20
C SER A 150 -2.13 -50.13 -7.71
N MET A 151 -2.46 -50.24 -9.01
CA MET A 151 -3.76 -50.09 -9.71
C MET A 151 -4.85 -49.13 -9.16
N GLY A 152 -5.63 -48.42 -10.00
CA GLY A 152 -5.65 -48.36 -11.47
C GLY A 152 -7.07 -48.19 -12.06
N GLY A 153 -7.20 -47.47 -13.18
CA GLY A 153 -8.46 -47.23 -13.91
C GLY A 153 -9.29 -46.04 -13.40
N THR A 154 -10.26 -45.46 -14.14
CA THR A 154 -10.66 -45.61 -15.56
C THR A 154 -11.42 -44.33 -15.99
N PRO A 155 -11.26 -43.76 -17.21
CA PRO A 155 -11.91 -42.50 -17.59
C PRO A 155 -13.35 -42.68 -18.14
N PRO A 156 -14.31 -41.81 -17.78
CA PRO A 156 -15.63 -41.69 -18.42
C PRO A 156 -15.63 -40.69 -19.63
N PRO A 157 -16.70 -40.65 -20.46
CA PRO A 157 -16.67 -40.10 -21.83
C PRO A 157 -17.08 -38.61 -21.98
N PRO A 158 -16.87 -38.00 -23.17
CA PRO A 158 -17.21 -36.60 -23.46
C PRO A 158 -18.65 -36.36 -23.97
N SER A 159 -19.00 -35.07 -24.10
CA SER A 159 -20.16 -34.50 -24.83
C SER A 159 -21.54 -34.68 -24.14
N PRO A 160 -22.57 -33.84 -24.43
CA PRO A 160 -22.74 -32.97 -25.63
C PRO A 160 -23.06 -31.48 -25.38
N GLU A 161 -23.09 -30.73 -26.48
CA GLU A 161 -23.67 -29.39 -26.60
C GLU A 161 -25.21 -29.46 -26.64
N THR A 162 -25.95 -28.53 -26.02
CA THR A 162 -27.14 -27.91 -26.65
C THR A 162 -27.62 -26.62 -25.96
N GLN A 163 -27.69 -25.56 -26.78
CA GLN A 163 -28.65 -24.44 -26.83
C GLN A 163 -29.58 -24.05 -25.66
N ALA A 164 -29.64 -22.73 -25.46
CA ALA A 164 -30.82 -21.87 -25.19
C ALA A 164 -31.43 -21.76 -23.79
N LEU A 165 -31.30 -20.55 -23.22
CA LEU A 165 -32.33 -19.63 -22.66
C LEU A 165 -31.55 -18.42 -22.10
N ASN A 166 -31.58 -17.22 -22.69
CA ASN A 166 -32.68 -16.23 -22.66
C ASN A 166 -33.26 -16.04 -21.24
N ASP A 167 -32.82 -14.95 -20.57
CA ASP A 167 -33.54 -14.09 -19.63
C ASP A 167 -32.53 -13.33 -18.72
N ALA A 168 -31.85 -12.30 -19.27
CA ALA A 168 -30.87 -11.49 -18.52
C ALA A 168 -30.68 -10.03 -18.99
N ASP A 169 -31.41 -9.54 -20.01
CA ASP A 169 -31.34 -8.15 -20.48
C ASP A 169 -32.25 -7.24 -19.65
N ASP A 170 -31.83 -6.84 -18.44
CA ASP A 170 -32.49 -5.77 -17.67
C ASP A 170 -31.64 -5.24 -16.49
N ALA A 171 -30.45 -4.64 -16.74
CA ALA A 171 -29.65 -3.96 -15.68
C ALA A 171 -28.49 -3.03 -16.14
N MET A 172 -28.33 -2.66 -17.41
CA MET A 172 -27.12 -1.94 -17.90
C MET A 172 -27.34 -0.63 -18.69
N ASP A 173 -28.57 -0.24 -18.98
CA ASP A 173 -28.88 1.09 -19.54
C ASP A 173 -29.24 2.08 -18.43
N ASP A 174 -28.26 2.87 -17.98
CA ASP A 174 -28.50 4.18 -17.32
C ASP A 174 -27.23 5.08 -17.25
N VAL A 175 -26.24 4.88 -18.14
CA VAL A 175 -24.99 5.69 -18.19
C VAL A 175 -24.42 5.87 -19.61
N MET A 176 -25.22 6.31 -20.58
CA MET A 176 -24.75 7.01 -21.80
C MET A 176 -25.89 7.88 -22.37
N ASP A 177 -25.91 9.17 -22.07
CA ASP A 177 -26.76 10.13 -22.78
C ASP A 177 -26.21 11.58 -22.71
N ASP A 178 -24.95 11.76 -23.13
CA ASP A 178 -24.42 12.97 -23.79
C ASP A 178 -23.09 12.62 -24.50
N ILE A 179 -22.58 13.52 -25.34
CA ILE A 179 -21.35 13.42 -26.15
C ILE A 179 -21.44 12.45 -27.33
N THR A 180 -22.09 12.91 -28.41
CA THR A 180 -21.69 12.55 -29.79
C THR A 180 -21.58 13.78 -30.68
N ASP A 181 -20.71 13.68 -31.69
CA ASP A 181 -20.50 14.59 -32.83
C ASP A 181 -19.87 16.00 -32.59
N ALA A 182 -18.64 16.17 -33.09
CA ALA A 182 -18.05 17.42 -33.56
C ALA A 182 -16.80 17.11 -34.41
N THR A 183 -16.70 17.70 -35.60
CA THR A 183 -15.75 17.33 -36.68
C THR A 183 -14.36 18.00 -36.61
N ASP A 184 -13.39 17.39 -37.32
CA ASP A 184 -12.04 17.89 -37.61
C ASP A 184 -12.04 19.21 -38.42
N PRO A 185 -11.07 20.12 -38.17
CA PRO A 185 -10.31 20.65 -39.31
C PRO A 185 -8.81 20.92 -39.07
N GLY A 186 -7.96 20.15 -39.77
CA GLY A 186 -7.11 20.71 -40.84
C GLY A 186 -5.79 21.43 -40.48
N THR A 187 -4.66 20.88 -40.95
CA THR A 187 -3.31 21.43 -40.76
C THR A 187 -2.82 22.28 -41.97
N PRO A 188 -2.27 23.50 -41.76
CA PRO A 188 -1.48 24.22 -42.77
C PRO A 188 0.01 23.85 -42.74
N ARG A 189 0.71 24.02 -43.88
CA ARG A 189 2.13 23.64 -44.08
C ARG A 189 2.86 24.70 -44.90
N GLY A 190 3.97 25.25 -44.38
CA GLY A 190 4.90 26.16 -45.08
C GLY A 190 6.25 26.17 -44.36
N THR A 191 7.38 25.78 -44.96
CA THR A 191 8.19 26.41 -46.04
C THR A 191 9.10 27.54 -45.54
N LEU A 192 10.42 27.30 -45.66
CA LEU A 192 11.52 28.25 -45.43
C LEU A 192 11.46 29.44 -46.40
N PRO A 193 12.18 30.53 -46.09
CA PRO A 193 13.41 30.77 -46.85
C PRO A 193 14.66 31.03 -45.99
N ASP A 194 15.79 31.08 -46.69
CA ASP A 194 17.17 31.25 -46.22
C ASP A 194 17.62 32.73 -46.19
N GLN A 195 18.55 33.08 -45.28
CA GLN A 195 19.81 33.83 -45.55
C GLN A 195 20.43 34.44 -44.27
N THR A 196 21.76 34.30 -44.15
CA THR A 196 22.62 34.95 -43.13
C THR A 196 23.01 36.38 -43.52
N PRO A 197 23.41 37.19 -42.53
CA PRO A 197 24.81 37.63 -42.55
C PRO A 197 25.51 37.62 -41.17
N GLU A 198 26.84 37.48 -41.16
CA GLU A 198 27.68 37.89 -40.02
C GLU A 198 27.72 39.43 -39.92
N PRO A 199 28.07 40.02 -38.76
CA PRO A 199 29.49 40.33 -38.56
C PRO A 199 29.98 40.34 -37.08
N GLY A 200 31.31 40.33 -36.93
CA GLY A 200 31.97 41.14 -35.89
C GLY A 200 32.58 40.38 -34.71
N ALA A 201 33.91 40.21 -34.72
CA ALA A 201 34.67 39.85 -33.53
C ALA A 201 34.89 41.07 -32.62
N MET A 202 34.85 40.85 -31.31
CA MET A 202 35.27 41.79 -30.27
C MET A 202 35.95 40.99 -29.14
N ASP A 203 37.22 41.27 -28.85
CA ASP A 203 37.90 40.76 -27.66
C ASP A 203 37.28 41.37 -26.39
N VAL A 204 37.15 40.56 -25.33
CA VAL A 204 36.85 41.01 -23.97
C VAL A 204 37.65 40.14 -22.98
N ASP A 205 38.34 40.79 -22.04
CA ASP A 205 39.24 40.14 -21.08
C ASP A 205 38.54 39.15 -20.12
N PRO A 206 39.29 38.14 -19.60
CA PRO A 206 38.73 37.13 -18.70
C PRO A 206 38.34 37.69 -17.32
N PRO A 207 37.22 37.25 -16.73
CA PRO A 207 36.82 37.64 -15.38
C PRO A 207 37.73 37.03 -14.29
N PRO A 208 37.84 37.66 -13.11
CA PRO A 208 38.69 37.19 -12.02
C PRO A 208 38.17 35.88 -11.39
N ALA A 209 39.09 35.12 -10.79
CA ALA A 209 38.81 33.79 -10.23
C ALA A 209 37.78 33.79 -9.09
N ALA A 210 36.95 32.74 -9.07
CA ALA A 210 35.92 32.54 -8.05
C ALA A 210 36.52 32.17 -6.67
N PRO A 211 35.88 32.57 -5.55
CA PRO A 211 36.24 32.10 -4.22
C PRO A 211 35.85 30.61 -4.02
N PRO A 212 36.51 29.88 -3.11
CA PRO A 212 36.21 28.47 -2.87
C PRO A 212 34.85 28.27 -2.19
N ALA A 213 34.12 27.23 -2.61
CA ALA A 213 32.87 26.83 -1.99
C ALA A 213 33.09 26.31 -0.55
N GLY A 214 32.17 26.62 0.37
CA GLY A 214 32.26 26.13 1.75
C GLY A 214 31.64 26.99 2.86
N GLN A 215 30.85 28.03 2.56
CA GLN A 215 30.10 28.80 3.57
C GLN A 215 28.59 28.66 3.40
N ALA A 216 27.90 28.27 4.47
CA ALA A 216 26.44 28.18 4.50
C ALA A 216 25.82 29.58 4.55
N VAL A 217 24.92 29.88 3.61
CA VAL A 217 24.27 31.20 3.50
C VAL A 217 23.04 31.25 4.42
N THR A 218 23.25 31.65 5.68
CA THR A 218 22.16 31.81 6.66
C THR A 218 21.53 33.21 6.60
N ALA A 219 21.17 33.68 5.41
CA ALA A 219 20.52 34.97 5.18
C ALA A 219 19.04 34.78 4.80
N PRO A 220 18.12 35.67 5.21
CA PRO A 220 16.72 35.60 4.79
C PRO A 220 16.58 35.99 3.32
N THR A 221 16.43 35.01 2.44
CA THR A 221 16.27 35.16 0.97
C THR A 221 14.86 35.62 0.58
N GLY A 222 14.47 36.79 1.09
CA GLY A 222 13.22 37.48 0.74
C GLY A 222 13.41 38.42 -0.45
N GLY A 223 12.77 38.11 -1.58
CA GLY A 223 12.80 38.91 -2.79
C GLY A 223 11.76 38.45 -3.81
N SER A 224 11.36 39.33 -4.72
CA SER A 224 10.31 39.10 -5.71
C SER A 224 10.71 39.72 -7.04
N HIS A 225 11.35 38.91 -7.89
CA HIS A 225 12.00 39.38 -9.12
C HIS A 225 11.33 38.81 -10.36
N VAL A 226 11.07 39.63 -11.37
CA VAL A 226 10.68 39.11 -12.70
C VAL A 226 11.90 38.44 -13.32
N TRP A 227 11.79 37.17 -13.68
CA TRP A 227 12.91 36.37 -14.19
C TRP A 227 12.86 36.27 -15.72
N PRO A 228 13.75 36.95 -16.45
CA PRO A 228 13.99 36.66 -17.86
C PRO A 228 14.82 35.37 -17.97
N PRO A 229 14.38 34.35 -18.75
CA PRO A 229 15.15 33.13 -18.90
C PRO A 229 16.52 33.41 -19.57
N PRO A 230 17.62 32.78 -19.12
CA PRO A 230 18.95 32.97 -19.69
C PRO A 230 18.98 32.76 -21.21
N GLY A 231 19.54 33.71 -21.96
CA GLY A 231 19.60 33.67 -23.42
C GLY A 231 18.36 34.17 -24.17
N THR A 232 17.32 34.63 -23.49
CA THR A 232 16.14 35.23 -24.16
C THR A 232 16.49 36.59 -24.76
N VAL A 233 16.48 36.70 -26.10
CA VAL A 233 16.69 37.97 -26.80
C VAL A 233 15.48 38.91 -26.57
N PRO A 234 15.69 40.20 -26.20
CA PRO A 234 14.61 41.18 -26.08
C PRO A 234 13.84 41.33 -27.41
N GLY A 235 12.55 40.99 -27.40
CA GLY A 235 11.68 41.03 -28.59
C GLY A 235 11.23 39.67 -29.12
N GLY A 236 11.75 38.55 -28.59
CA GLY A 236 11.18 37.22 -28.85
C GLY A 236 9.75 37.07 -28.31
N ALA A 237 9.05 36.00 -28.72
CA ALA A 237 7.72 35.68 -28.19
C ALA A 237 7.77 35.54 -26.66
N SER A 238 7.02 36.38 -25.94
CA SER A 238 7.14 36.52 -24.49
C SER A 238 6.97 35.19 -23.76
N PRO A 239 7.97 34.73 -22.97
CA PRO A 239 7.84 33.52 -22.17
C PRO A 239 6.73 33.68 -21.11
N ALA A 240 6.29 32.55 -20.55
CA ALA A 240 5.37 32.52 -19.41
C ALA A 240 5.90 33.46 -18.30
N HIS A 241 5.07 34.39 -17.85
CA HIS A 241 5.48 35.38 -16.86
C HIS A 241 5.87 34.65 -15.56
N THR A 242 7.15 34.76 -15.21
CA THR A 242 7.77 34.03 -14.11
C THR A 242 8.34 35.04 -13.13
N MET A 243 8.03 34.87 -11.84
CA MET A 243 8.70 35.59 -10.77
C MET A 243 9.36 34.62 -9.79
N VAL A 244 10.52 35.02 -9.26
CA VAL A 244 11.40 34.14 -8.48
C VAL A 244 12.01 34.87 -7.27
N ASN A 245 12.41 34.12 -6.24
CA ASN A 245 13.09 34.66 -5.06
C ASN A 245 14.61 34.79 -5.25
N ASP A 246 15.29 35.42 -4.29
CA ASP A 246 16.74 35.60 -4.26
C ASP A 246 17.50 34.28 -4.39
N ALA A 247 17.03 33.21 -3.73
CA ALA A 247 17.68 31.90 -3.78
C ALA A 247 17.63 31.28 -5.18
N PHE A 248 16.56 31.52 -5.95
CA PHE A 248 16.48 31.11 -7.35
C PHE A 248 17.44 31.92 -8.25
N LEU A 249 17.58 33.23 -8.02
CA LEU A 249 18.55 34.05 -8.77
C LEU A 249 20.01 33.64 -8.54
N GLN A 250 20.30 32.96 -7.43
CA GLN A 250 21.63 32.44 -7.09
C GLN A 250 21.94 31.08 -7.75
N LEU A 251 21.00 30.48 -8.49
CA LEU A 251 21.21 29.24 -9.24
C LEU A 251 22.21 29.44 -10.39
N THR A 252 23.47 29.08 -10.17
CA THR A 252 24.49 29.10 -11.22
C THR A 252 24.30 27.95 -12.22
N ASN A 253 24.91 28.07 -13.41
CA ASN A 253 25.06 27.01 -14.42
C ASN A 253 23.76 26.39 -15.01
N GLY A 254 22.57 26.79 -14.57
CA GLY A 254 21.29 26.27 -15.07
C GLY A 254 21.00 26.61 -16.53
N GLY A 255 21.30 25.68 -17.45
CA GLY A 255 20.75 25.72 -18.81
C GLY A 255 19.23 25.45 -18.82
N HIS A 256 18.52 25.82 -19.89
CA HIS A 256 17.10 25.47 -20.08
C HIS A 256 16.88 24.46 -21.23
N ALA A 257 17.97 24.00 -21.85
CA ALA A 257 17.94 23.07 -22.98
C ALA A 257 17.52 21.65 -22.57
N GLY A 258 16.74 20.99 -23.43
CA GLY A 258 16.42 19.58 -23.30
C GLY A 258 17.64 18.67 -23.51
N MET A 259 17.43 17.36 -23.40
CA MET A 259 18.44 16.32 -23.58
C MET A 259 18.09 15.47 -24.79
N THR A 260 19.08 15.18 -25.65
CA THR A 260 18.93 14.08 -26.61
C THR A 260 18.94 12.74 -25.87
N GLY A 261 18.47 11.68 -26.52
CA GLY A 261 18.59 10.32 -25.97
C GLY A 261 20.04 9.90 -25.68
N ALA A 262 21.03 10.46 -26.39
CA ALA A 262 22.45 10.22 -26.13
C ALA A 262 22.92 10.92 -24.84
N ASP A 263 22.60 12.20 -24.66
CA ASP A 263 22.92 12.95 -23.44
C ASP A 263 22.29 12.29 -22.22
N TYR A 264 21.04 11.84 -22.37
CA TYR A 264 20.31 11.14 -21.33
C TYR A 264 20.97 9.81 -20.96
N MET A 265 21.28 8.93 -21.93
CA MET A 265 21.96 7.66 -21.61
C MET A 265 23.37 7.87 -21.03
N ASN A 266 24.07 8.95 -21.38
CA ASN A 266 25.33 9.31 -20.74
C ASN A 266 25.14 9.75 -19.28
N TRP A 267 24.11 10.55 -18.99
CA TRP A 267 23.71 10.90 -17.61
C TRP A 267 23.34 9.66 -16.77
N VAL A 268 22.60 8.72 -17.35
CA VAL A 268 22.18 7.46 -16.70
C VAL A 268 23.38 6.57 -16.39
N ARG A 269 24.28 6.32 -17.34
CA ARG A 269 25.49 5.50 -17.09
C ARG A 269 26.40 6.11 -16.03
N ALA A 270 26.50 7.43 -15.97
CA ALA A 270 27.37 8.10 -14.99
C ALA A 270 26.98 7.80 -13.53
N ILE A 271 25.73 7.43 -13.25
CA ILE A 271 25.24 6.98 -11.93
C ILE A 271 26.12 5.85 -11.37
N GLU A 272 26.65 4.96 -12.21
CA GLU A 272 27.48 3.83 -11.77
C GLU A 272 28.87 4.24 -11.24
N THR A 273 29.30 5.47 -11.55
CA THR A 273 30.63 6.00 -11.26
C THR A 273 30.62 7.27 -10.40
N GLN A 274 29.45 7.90 -10.27
CA GLN A 274 29.23 9.17 -9.58
C GLN A 274 27.97 9.03 -8.70
N PRO A 275 28.11 8.64 -7.42
CA PRO A 275 26.98 8.41 -6.51
C PRO A 275 26.39 9.75 -6.02
N ARG A 276 25.62 10.40 -6.90
CA ARG A 276 24.95 11.69 -6.66
C ARG A 276 23.93 11.64 -5.53
N GLN A 277 23.88 12.68 -4.69
CA GLN A 277 22.81 12.84 -3.71
C GLN A 277 21.46 13.13 -4.38
N LEU A 278 20.34 12.83 -3.73
CA LEU A 278 19.01 13.15 -4.28
C LEU A 278 18.74 14.67 -4.23
N GLY A 279 18.27 15.24 -5.33
CA GLY A 279 17.65 16.56 -5.36
C GLY A 279 16.14 16.45 -5.55
N PHE A 280 15.37 17.42 -5.07
CA PHE A 280 13.91 17.45 -5.21
C PHE A 280 13.44 18.79 -5.78
N VAL A 281 12.93 18.76 -7.01
CA VAL A 281 12.22 19.88 -7.65
C VAL A 281 10.73 19.68 -7.39
N VAL A 282 10.20 20.43 -6.43
CA VAL A 282 8.81 20.34 -6.01
C VAL A 282 7.95 21.09 -7.01
N THR A 283 7.05 20.37 -7.68
CA THR A 283 6.15 20.92 -8.70
C THR A 283 4.71 20.81 -8.23
N ALA A 284 4.04 21.94 -8.07
CA ALA A 284 2.63 22.03 -7.69
C ALA A 284 1.86 22.94 -8.65
N ILE A 285 0.53 22.79 -8.67
CA ILE A 285 -0.37 23.65 -9.44
C ILE A 285 -1.48 24.21 -8.55
N VAL A 286 -1.72 25.52 -8.68
CA VAL A 286 -2.70 26.27 -7.87
C VAL A 286 -3.53 27.21 -8.74
N ARG A 287 -4.73 27.60 -8.29
CA ARG A 287 -5.54 28.66 -8.90
C ARG A 287 -5.10 30.02 -8.36
N PHE A 288 -5.04 31.06 -9.19
CA PHE A 288 -4.41 32.33 -8.80
C PHE A 288 -5.03 33.03 -7.57
N ASP A 289 -6.30 32.79 -7.25
CA ASP A 289 -7.01 33.33 -6.08
C ASP A 289 -6.77 32.53 -4.78
N GLU A 290 -6.27 31.30 -4.88
CA GLU A 290 -5.88 30.46 -3.74
C GLU A 290 -4.42 30.72 -3.29
N LEU A 291 -3.58 31.17 -4.23
CA LEU A 291 -2.13 31.36 -4.05
C LEU A 291 -1.77 32.25 -2.86
N GLY A 292 -2.37 33.44 -2.73
CA GLY A 292 -1.94 34.45 -1.76
C GLY A 292 -2.04 34.02 -0.29
N ASN A 293 -3.13 33.33 0.05
CA ASN A 293 -3.33 32.79 1.41
C ASN A 293 -2.66 31.42 1.59
N GLY A 294 -2.56 30.61 0.53
CA GLY A 294 -2.03 29.25 0.60
C GLY A 294 -0.50 29.15 0.59
N LEU A 295 0.21 30.04 -0.13
CA LEU A 295 1.64 29.92 -0.38
C LEU A 295 2.50 29.85 0.90
N PRO A 296 2.29 30.70 1.93
CA PRO A 296 3.03 30.56 3.19
C PRO A 296 2.68 29.25 3.93
N GLY A 297 1.46 28.73 3.79
CA GLY A 297 1.06 27.45 4.37
C GLY A 297 1.80 26.29 3.71
N PHE A 298 1.73 26.21 2.39
CA PHE A 298 2.38 25.18 1.57
C PHE A 298 3.88 25.10 1.82
N LEU A 299 4.59 26.24 1.77
CA LEU A 299 6.04 26.27 1.94
C LEU A 299 6.51 25.93 3.38
N ASN A 300 5.71 26.23 4.39
CA ASN A 300 5.98 25.82 5.78
C ASN A 300 5.69 24.33 6.01
N ALA A 301 4.69 23.75 5.34
CA ALA A 301 4.42 22.32 5.38
C ALA A 301 5.49 21.51 4.66
N LEU A 302 5.97 22.02 3.52
CA LEU A 302 7.03 21.44 2.69
C LEU A 302 8.39 21.33 3.39
N THR A 303 8.69 22.23 4.32
CA THR A 303 9.94 22.20 5.10
C THR A 303 9.74 21.67 6.53
N HIS A 304 8.55 21.17 6.86
CA HIS A 304 8.24 20.73 8.23
C HIS A 304 9.08 19.52 8.65
N GLN A 305 9.92 19.71 9.67
CA GLN A 305 10.90 18.73 10.17
C GLN A 305 11.93 18.24 9.12
N LEU A 306 12.07 18.97 8.01
CA LEU A 306 12.99 18.64 6.94
C LEU A 306 14.41 19.11 7.29
N ASN A 307 15.32 18.15 7.46
CA ASN A 307 16.70 18.37 7.90
C ASN A 307 17.68 17.74 6.90
N GLY A 308 18.76 18.45 6.55
CA GLY A 308 19.85 17.93 5.69
C GLY A 308 19.66 18.11 4.18
N PHE A 309 18.77 19.01 3.75
CA PHE A 309 18.40 19.22 2.34
C PHE A 309 18.66 20.66 1.82
N ASP A 310 19.51 21.42 2.50
CA ASP A 310 19.97 22.73 2.02
C ASP A 310 20.67 22.59 0.66
N GLY A 311 20.35 23.47 -0.30
CA GLY A 311 20.78 23.37 -1.70
C GLY A 311 20.16 22.22 -2.51
N ARG A 312 19.44 21.28 -1.87
CA ARG A 312 18.91 20.05 -2.50
C ARG A 312 17.41 20.12 -2.81
N ILE A 313 16.75 21.23 -2.51
CA ILE A 313 15.33 21.47 -2.76
C ILE A 313 15.17 22.72 -3.60
N GLY A 314 14.24 22.68 -4.56
CA GLY A 314 13.74 23.86 -5.26
C GLY A 314 12.25 23.70 -5.52
N VAL A 315 11.52 24.81 -5.64
CA VAL A 315 10.06 24.82 -5.78
C VAL A 315 9.65 25.57 -7.04
N VAL A 316 8.78 24.98 -7.86
CA VAL A 316 8.16 25.66 -9.01
C VAL A 316 6.65 25.42 -9.01
N ILE A 317 5.88 26.52 -8.90
CA ILE A 317 4.43 26.47 -8.82
C ILE A 317 3.81 27.05 -10.10
N GLY A 318 2.99 26.25 -10.78
CA GLY A 318 2.15 26.71 -11.88
C GLY A 318 0.92 27.43 -11.34
N VAL A 319 0.79 28.73 -11.62
CA VAL A 319 -0.31 29.57 -11.16
C VAL A 319 -1.31 29.74 -12.30
N ASN A 320 -2.48 29.11 -12.12
CA ASN A 320 -3.44 28.86 -13.18
C ASN A 320 -4.64 29.81 -13.13
N GLY A 321 -5.20 30.06 -14.30
CA GLY A 321 -6.45 30.80 -14.56
C GLY A 321 -6.68 30.86 -16.06
N SER A 322 -7.85 31.31 -16.50
CA SER A 322 -8.10 31.45 -17.95
C SER A 322 -7.16 32.47 -18.60
N HIS A 323 -6.92 32.39 -19.92
CA HIS A 323 -6.12 33.37 -20.65
C HIS A 323 -6.59 34.83 -20.44
N ALA A 324 -7.91 35.06 -20.28
CA ALA A 324 -8.48 36.37 -19.98
C ALA A 324 -8.09 36.90 -18.59
N GLN A 325 -7.78 36.01 -17.64
CA GLN A 325 -7.36 36.34 -16.28
C GLN A 325 -5.84 36.55 -16.15
N LEU A 326 -5.05 36.45 -17.23
CA LEU A 326 -3.59 36.61 -17.18
C LEU A 326 -3.09 37.87 -16.41
N PRO A 327 -3.72 39.05 -16.49
CA PRO A 327 -3.34 40.19 -15.64
C PRO A 327 -3.50 39.91 -14.14
N ALA A 328 -4.58 39.23 -13.74
CA ALA A 328 -4.82 38.85 -12.34
C ALA A 328 -3.89 37.72 -11.87
N ILE A 329 -3.54 36.77 -12.74
CA ILE A 329 -2.51 35.75 -12.48
C ILE A 329 -1.17 36.43 -12.16
N ARG A 330 -0.74 37.39 -12.98
CA ARG A 330 0.51 38.16 -12.77
C ARG A 330 0.49 38.96 -11.46
N GLN A 331 -0.63 39.62 -11.16
CA GLN A 331 -0.79 40.38 -9.91
C GLN A 331 -0.69 39.45 -8.69
N ALA A 332 -1.42 38.33 -8.68
CA ALA A 332 -1.38 37.36 -7.60
C ALA A 332 0.02 36.75 -7.38
N ILE A 333 0.76 36.48 -8.46
CA ILE A 333 2.17 36.05 -8.40
C ILE A 333 3.02 37.11 -7.69
N ALA A 334 2.94 38.37 -8.11
CA ALA A 334 3.73 39.46 -7.57
C ALA A 334 3.43 39.72 -6.08
N ASP A 335 2.14 39.73 -5.72
CA ASP A 335 1.68 39.97 -4.35
C ASP A 335 2.08 38.82 -3.41
N ALA A 336 1.85 37.56 -3.82
CA ALA A 336 2.15 36.39 -2.99
C ALA A 336 3.66 36.24 -2.74
N LEU A 337 4.48 36.42 -3.79
CA LEU A 337 5.94 36.34 -3.66
C LEU A 337 6.52 37.54 -2.91
N GLY A 338 5.96 38.75 -3.11
CA GLY A 338 6.36 39.96 -2.37
C GLY A 338 6.02 39.93 -0.87
N GLN A 339 5.14 39.03 -0.44
CA GLN A 339 4.74 38.83 0.96
C GLN A 339 5.33 37.57 1.60
N THR A 340 6.04 36.73 0.83
CA THR A 340 6.54 35.43 1.29
C THR A 340 8.06 35.40 1.35
N THR A 341 8.61 34.89 2.46
CA THR A 341 10.06 34.61 2.60
C THR A 341 10.27 33.10 2.64
N PHE A 342 11.23 32.59 1.87
CA PHE A 342 11.49 31.15 1.78
C PHE A 342 12.96 30.88 1.47
N GLY A 343 13.59 30.00 2.27
CA GLY A 343 15.05 29.78 2.24
C GLY A 343 15.59 29.13 0.98
N HIS A 344 14.78 28.31 0.30
CA HIS A 344 15.18 27.55 -0.89
C HIS A 344 14.76 28.26 -2.19
N PRO A 345 15.37 27.93 -3.35
CA PRO A 345 14.94 28.42 -4.66
C PRO A 345 13.44 28.24 -4.93
N LEU A 346 12.74 29.32 -5.26
CA LEU A 346 11.30 29.35 -5.53
C LEU A 346 11.00 30.14 -6.81
N ALA A 347 10.20 29.54 -7.69
CA ALA A 347 9.62 30.19 -8.85
C ALA A 347 8.09 30.04 -8.89
N LEU A 348 7.39 31.12 -9.23
CA LEU A 348 5.97 31.15 -9.53
C LEU A 348 5.81 31.44 -11.02
N VAL A 349 5.20 30.51 -11.76
CA VAL A 349 5.07 30.56 -13.23
C VAL A 349 3.61 30.79 -13.58
N ALA A 350 3.29 31.86 -14.31
CA ALA A 350 1.96 32.05 -14.86
C ALA A 350 1.69 30.99 -15.94
N THR A 351 0.80 30.05 -15.63
CA THR A 351 0.34 29.00 -16.55
C THR A 351 -1.09 29.30 -16.99
N PRO A 352 -1.31 30.30 -17.88
CA PRO A 352 -2.64 30.64 -18.37
C PRO A 352 -3.21 29.47 -19.17
N LEU A 353 -4.47 29.17 -18.90
CA LEU A 353 -5.16 27.98 -19.35
C LEU A 353 -6.20 28.33 -20.42
N GLY A 354 -6.37 27.45 -21.41
CA GLY A 354 -7.28 27.65 -22.54
C GLY A 354 -8.76 27.48 -22.16
N PRO A 355 -9.69 27.75 -23.09
CA PRO A 355 -11.07 27.31 -22.93
C PRO A 355 -11.11 25.76 -22.95
N TYR A 356 -11.78 25.15 -21.97
CA TYR A 356 -11.79 23.69 -21.82
C TYR A 356 -13.16 23.05 -22.07
N PRO A 357 -13.19 21.83 -22.65
CA PRO A 357 -14.43 21.10 -22.87
C PRO A 357 -15.23 20.90 -21.57
N ALA A 358 -16.54 21.16 -21.66
CA ALA A 358 -17.54 20.86 -20.63
C ALA A 358 -17.22 21.35 -19.20
N GLY A 359 -16.41 22.40 -19.04
CA GLY A 359 -16.14 23.01 -17.73
C GLY A 359 -15.21 22.21 -16.81
N HIS A 360 -14.53 21.17 -17.31
CA HIS A 360 -13.55 20.40 -16.55
C HIS A 360 -12.15 21.04 -16.60
N PHE A 361 -11.43 21.04 -15.47
CA PHE A 361 -10.04 21.46 -15.39
C PHE A 361 -9.11 20.34 -15.85
N VAL A 362 -8.17 20.63 -16.75
CA VAL A 362 -7.19 19.66 -17.28
C VAL A 362 -5.86 19.76 -16.52
N TYR A 363 -5.80 19.15 -15.34
CA TYR A 363 -4.64 19.21 -14.46
C TYR A 363 -3.37 18.68 -15.15
N GLY A 364 -3.48 17.67 -16.03
CA GLY A 364 -2.35 17.12 -16.78
C GLY A 364 -1.72 18.13 -17.75
N THR A 365 -2.54 18.95 -18.41
CA THR A 365 -2.05 20.08 -19.21
C THR A 365 -1.41 21.15 -18.32
N ALA A 366 -2.00 21.48 -17.17
CA ALA A 366 -1.43 22.47 -16.23
C ALA A 366 -0.09 22.01 -15.61
N ARG A 367 0.02 20.73 -15.21
CA ARG A 367 1.28 20.12 -14.74
C ARG A 367 2.33 20.10 -15.84
N ASN A 368 1.96 19.74 -17.08
CA ASN A 368 2.89 19.79 -18.22
C ASN A 368 3.40 21.21 -18.49
N LEU A 369 2.54 22.25 -18.43
CA LEU A 369 2.97 23.65 -18.57
C LEU A 369 3.95 24.08 -17.44
N THR A 370 3.80 23.50 -16.25
CA THR A 370 4.70 23.73 -15.10
C THR A 370 6.03 23.01 -15.29
N LEU A 371 6.01 21.72 -15.65
CA LEU A 371 7.19 20.89 -15.92
C LEU A 371 8.02 21.41 -17.11
N ASP A 372 7.35 21.86 -18.18
CA ASP A 372 8.00 22.37 -19.38
C ASP A 372 8.48 23.81 -19.25
N SER A 373 8.11 24.51 -18.17
CA SER A 373 8.49 25.90 -17.94
C SER A 373 10.03 26.04 -17.90
N GLN A 374 10.52 27.18 -18.41
CA GLN A 374 11.96 27.42 -18.45
C GLN A 374 12.56 27.52 -17.04
N ALA A 375 11.77 27.91 -16.03
CA ALA A 375 12.18 27.90 -14.63
C ALA A 375 12.38 26.48 -14.09
N THR A 376 11.47 25.55 -14.37
CA THR A 376 11.63 24.13 -14.00
C THR A 376 12.85 23.51 -14.70
N ARG A 377 13.03 23.77 -16.01
CA ARG A 377 14.19 23.26 -16.75
C ARG A 377 15.51 23.81 -16.20
N HIS A 378 15.56 25.11 -15.89
CA HIS A 378 16.69 25.76 -15.25
C HIS A 378 17.01 25.12 -13.89
N MET A 379 16.01 25.00 -13.00
CA MET A 379 16.16 24.35 -11.69
C MET A 379 16.76 22.94 -11.79
N VAL A 380 16.19 22.09 -12.65
CA VAL A 380 16.68 20.72 -12.86
C VAL A 380 18.12 20.72 -13.36
N ARG A 381 18.45 21.58 -14.33
CA ARG A 381 19.81 21.66 -14.88
C ARG A 381 20.84 22.21 -13.88
N SER A 382 20.48 23.15 -13.01
CA SER A 382 21.36 23.60 -11.92
C SER A 382 21.64 22.45 -10.95
N MET A 383 20.59 21.74 -10.48
CA MET A 383 20.78 20.55 -9.63
C MET A 383 21.64 19.46 -10.29
N MET A 384 21.52 19.24 -11.60
CA MET A 384 22.39 18.31 -12.34
C MET A 384 23.84 18.80 -12.45
N ALA A 385 24.08 20.12 -12.46
CA ALA A 385 25.42 20.71 -12.49
C ALA A 385 26.09 20.67 -11.10
N ASP A 386 25.30 20.78 -10.03
CA ASP A 386 25.71 20.66 -8.62
C ASP A 386 25.85 19.18 -8.16
N ASP A 387 26.02 18.25 -9.11
CA ASP A 387 26.14 16.78 -8.94
C ASP A 387 25.03 16.12 -8.10
N LEU A 388 23.81 16.65 -8.16
CA LEU A 388 22.60 16.01 -7.61
C LEU A 388 21.90 15.14 -8.68
N HIS A 389 21.11 14.17 -8.22
CA HIS A 389 20.15 13.44 -9.05
C HIS A 389 18.74 13.98 -8.76
N PRO A 390 18.23 14.96 -9.53
CA PRO A 390 16.94 15.58 -9.27
C PRO A 390 15.75 14.67 -9.63
N TYR A 391 14.79 14.61 -8.73
CA TYR A 391 13.42 14.13 -8.97
C TYR A 391 12.45 15.30 -8.97
N HIS A 392 11.47 15.29 -9.87
CA HIS A 392 10.26 16.10 -9.69
C HIS A 392 9.41 15.45 -8.59
N ALA A 393 9.10 16.19 -7.54
CA ALA A 393 8.12 15.81 -6.53
C ALA A 393 6.79 16.51 -6.87
N ILE A 394 5.84 15.77 -7.44
CA ILE A 394 4.54 16.29 -7.85
C ILE A 394 3.60 16.26 -6.65
N MET A 395 3.29 17.45 -6.13
CA MET A 395 2.53 17.64 -4.89
C MET A 395 1.24 18.43 -5.14
N ASP A 396 0.17 18.07 -4.43
CA ASP A 396 -1.00 18.92 -4.26
C ASP A 396 -0.62 20.20 -3.50
N PHE A 397 -1.25 21.32 -3.85
CA PHE A 397 -1.05 22.60 -3.16
C PHE A 397 -1.93 22.68 -1.91
N ASP A 398 -1.56 21.92 -0.88
CA ASP A 398 -2.16 22.02 0.46
C ASP A 398 -1.13 22.51 1.50
N ASN A 399 -1.33 22.22 2.77
CA ASN A 399 -0.40 22.56 3.84
C ASN A 399 -0.41 21.52 4.98
N TYR A 400 -0.56 20.24 4.62
CA TYR A 400 -0.37 19.12 5.53
C TYR A 400 1.11 18.69 5.55
N PRO A 401 1.68 18.31 6.71
CA PRO A 401 3.08 17.91 6.77
C PRO A 401 3.36 16.66 5.92
N HIS A 402 4.38 16.72 5.06
CA HIS A 402 4.79 15.58 4.22
C HIS A 402 5.62 14.56 5.00
N LEU A 403 5.14 14.17 6.18
CA LEU A 403 5.74 13.15 7.05
C LEU A 403 5.14 11.78 6.74
N VAL A 404 5.99 10.76 6.63
CA VAL A 404 5.55 9.35 6.53
C VAL A 404 5.18 8.78 7.91
N PRO A 405 4.49 7.64 8.04
CA PRO A 405 4.05 7.13 9.35
C PRO A 405 5.19 6.81 10.34
N GLY A 406 6.45 6.73 9.87
CA GLY A 406 7.65 6.65 10.71
C GLY A 406 8.05 7.96 11.41
N GLY A 407 7.36 9.07 11.13
CA GLY A 407 7.62 10.41 11.67
C GLY A 407 8.67 11.24 10.92
N GLU A 408 9.37 10.63 9.95
CA GLU A 408 10.39 11.28 9.11
C GLU A 408 9.78 11.95 7.87
N HIS A 409 10.48 12.93 7.28
CA HIS A 409 10.00 13.62 6.07
C HIS A 409 10.08 12.69 4.85
N VAL A 410 9.13 12.79 3.91
CA VAL A 410 9.07 11.88 2.73
C VAL A 410 10.35 11.90 1.88
N PHE A 411 11.05 13.03 1.79
CA PHE A 411 12.36 13.12 1.13
C PHE A 411 13.47 12.36 1.86
N GLN A 412 13.43 12.32 3.20
CA GLN A 412 14.35 11.54 4.04
C GLN A 412 14.03 10.05 3.95
N TYR A 413 12.74 9.68 3.92
CA TYR A 413 12.29 8.31 3.68
C TYR A 413 12.83 7.79 2.34
N TRP A 414 12.66 8.54 1.24
CA TRP A 414 13.17 8.11 -0.07
C TRP A 414 14.70 8.09 -0.14
N GLU A 415 15.40 9.03 0.50
CA GLU A 415 16.87 8.93 0.60
C GLU A 415 17.30 7.66 1.35
N GLY A 416 16.63 7.30 2.45
CA GLY A 416 16.89 6.05 3.16
C GLY A 416 16.55 4.81 2.33
N ALA A 417 15.38 4.79 1.69
CA ALA A 417 14.86 3.64 0.93
C ALA A 417 15.61 3.36 -0.38
N LEU A 418 16.32 4.35 -0.95
CA LEU A 418 17.17 4.18 -2.12
C LEU A 418 18.62 3.79 -1.81
N LYS A 419 19.05 3.84 -0.54
CA LYS A 419 20.39 3.38 -0.13
C LYS A 419 20.43 1.86 -0.07
N VAL A 420 21.47 1.27 -0.63
CA VAL A 420 21.72 -0.18 -0.55
C VAL A 420 22.63 -0.41 0.66
N VAL A 421 22.06 -0.90 1.77
CA VAL A 421 22.80 -1.12 3.02
C VAL A 421 23.01 -2.61 3.27
N GLU A 422 24.26 -3.00 3.53
CA GLU A 422 24.69 -4.35 3.89
C GLU A 422 25.59 -4.28 5.14
N ASP A 423 25.30 -5.12 6.14
CA ASP A 423 25.98 -5.18 7.45
C ASP A 423 26.13 -3.84 8.19
N GLY A 424 25.28 -2.86 7.89
CA GLY A 424 25.29 -1.50 8.45
C GLY A 424 26.10 -0.47 7.64
N TYR A 425 26.68 -0.87 6.51
CA TYR A 425 27.45 -0.02 5.59
C TYR A 425 26.70 0.16 4.27
N GLU A 426 26.89 1.28 3.58
CA GLU A 426 26.33 1.50 2.23
C GLU A 426 27.21 0.76 1.20
N VAL A 427 26.63 -0.17 0.44
CA VAL A 427 27.35 -1.11 -0.44
C VAL A 427 26.71 -1.17 -1.82
N GLY A 428 27.47 -0.70 -2.82
CA GLY A 428 27.02 -0.61 -4.22
C GLY A 428 26.38 0.75 -4.53
N ASN A 429 26.02 0.96 -5.80
CA ASN A 429 25.44 2.22 -6.24
C ASN A 429 23.97 2.33 -5.77
N PRO A 430 23.55 3.46 -5.19
CA PRO A 430 22.20 3.63 -4.66
C PRO A 430 21.16 3.68 -5.78
N MET A 431 19.97 3.12 -5.54
CA MET A 431 18.95 2.90 -6.58
C MET A 431 18.45 4.23 -7.17
N ARG A 432 18.21 4.29 -8.48
CA ARG A 432 17.72 5.49 -9.19
C ARG A 432 16.53 5.16 -10.10
N PRO A 433 15.37 4.76 -9.53
CA PRO A 433 14.17 4.44 -10.30
C PRO A 433 13.68 5.64 -11.12
N LEU A 434 12.93 5.37 -12.19
CA LEU A 434 12.31 6.39 -13.03
C LEU A 434 11.11 7.06 -12.36
N MET A 435 10.46 6.34 -11.43
CA MET A 435 9.36 6.86 -10.62
C MET A 435 9.34 6.21 -9.24
N MET A 436 9.05 7.01 -8.21
CA MET A 436 8.70 6.53 -6.87
C MET A 436 7.28 6.99 -6.53
N ALA A 437 6.53 6.20 -5.77
CA ALA A 437 5.20 6.59 -5.32
C ALA A 437 4.91 6.20 -3.87
N GLY A 438 4.39 7.16 -3.11
CA GLY A 438 3.74 6.94 -1.82
C GLY A 438 2.21 6.97 -1.94
N GLY A 439 1.53 6.77 -0.82
CA GLY A 439 0.07 6.89 -0.74
C GLY A 439 -0.39 8.22 -0.16
N TYR A 440 -1.65 8.28 0.25
CA TYR A 440 -2.17 9.29 1.15
C TYR A 440 -2.71 8.64 2.42
N ARG A 441 -2.72 9.38 3.53
CA ARG A 441 -3.50 9.07 4.74
C ARG A 441 -4.32 10.28 5.14
N ALA A 442 -5.39 10.04 5.90
CA ALA A 442 -6.14 11.14 6.50
C ALA A 442 -5.31 11.79 7.63
N PRO A 443 -5.48 13.10 7.88
CA PRO A 443 -4.93 13.76 9.05
C PRO A 443 -5.39 13.09 10.35
N GLU A 444 -4.47 13.00 11.32
CA GLU A 444 -4.79 12.46 12.65
C GLU A 444 -6.00 13.20 13.27
N PRO A 445 -6.85 12.50 14.05
CA PRO A 445 -7.96 13.15 14.74
C PRO A 445 -7.40 14.19 15.73
N PRO A 446 -7.89 15.44 15.70
CA PRO A 446 -7.34 16.49 16.56
C PRO A 446 -7.74 16.25 18.03
N PRO A 447 -7.07 16.92 19.00
CA PRO A 447 -7.43 16.83 20.41
C PRO A 447 -8.91 17.18 20.65
N VAL A 448 -9.58 16.43 21.52
CA VAL A 448 -11.02 16.57 21.79
C VAL A 448 -11.40 18.02 22.10
N GLY A 449 -12.35 18.57 21.32
CA GLY A 449 -12.79 19.98 21.42
C GLY A 449 -12.06 20.95 20.47
N SER A 450 -11.07 20.48 19.71
CA SER A 450 -10.43 21.25 18.63
C SER A 450 -11.18 21.07 17.30
N ALA A 451 -11.00 22.00 16.36
CA ALA A 451 -11.61 21.93 15.03
C ALA A 451 -11.05 20.73 14.22
N ASP A 452 -11.92 19.91 13.65
CA ASP A 452 -11.54 18.82 12.76
C ASP A 452 -11.52 19.31 11.32
N ARG A 453 -10.32 19.74 10.92
CA ARG A 453 -10.11 20.38 9.63
C ARG A 453 -10.58 19.54 8.44
N LEU A 454 -10.46 18.21 8.48
CA LEU A 454 -10.97 17.37 7.39
C LEU A 454 -12.49 17.51 7.24
N ILE A 455 -13.21 17.64 8.35
CA ILE A 455 -14.66 17.84 8.37
C ILE A 455 -15.01 19.28 7.94
N ASP A 456 -14.29 20.28 8.43
CA ASP A 456 -14.56 21.69 8.11
C ASP A 456 -14.22 22.05 6.64
N ASP A 457 -13.10 21.56 6.12
CA ASP A 457 -12.76 21.69 4.69
C ASP A 457 -13.78 20.91 3.82
N THR A 458 -14.28 19.75 4.28
CA THR A 458 -15.36 19.01 3.60
C THR A 458 -16.68 19.77 3.62
N ARG A 459 -17.02 20.40 4.75
CA ARG A 459 -18.23 21.21 4.96
C ARG A 459 -18.22 22.44 4.06
N GLY A 460 -17.13 23.20 4.04
CA GLY A 460 -16.95 24.34 3.13
C GLY A 460 -16.96 23.95 1.65
N ARG A 461 -16.60 22.71 1.30
CA ARG A 461 -16.77 22.17 -0.06
C ARG A 461 -18.20 21.68 -0.37
N LEU A 462 -19.04 21.45 0.63
CA LEU A 462 -20.45 21.05 0.48
C LEU A 462 -21.40 22.25 0.49
N ASP A 463 -21.00 23.37 1.08
CA ASP A 463 -21.77 24.62 1.09
C ASP A 463 -22.13 25.06 -0.34
N GLY A 464 -23.42 25.23 -0.60
CA GLY A 464 -23.97 25.57 -1.91
C GLY A 464 -24.26 24.39 -2.85
N GLU A 465 -23.88 23.14 -2.51
CA GLU A 465 -24.23 21.98 -3.35
C GLU A 465 -25.62 21.40 -3.04
N THR A 466 -26.40 21.12 -4.10
CA THR A 466 -27.61 20.31 -4.00
C THR A 466 -27.27 18.83 -3.85
N LEU A 467 -27.50 18.27 -2.66
CA LEU A 467 -27.33 16.84 -2.41
C LEU A 467 -28.52 16.04 -2.94
N LYS A 468 -28.26 14.99 -3.73
CA LYS A 468 -29.29 14.00 -4.12
C LYS A 468 -29.95 13.41 -2.87
N GLU A 469 -31.27 13.30 -2.87
CA GLU A 469 -32.01 12.59 -1.82
C GLU A 469 -31.59 11.11 -1.74
N ARG A 470 -31.71 10.52 -0.56
CA ARG A 470 -31.42 9.10 -0.30
C ARG A 470 -32.58 8.51 0.52
N LYS A 471 -32.88 7.23 0.31
CA LYS A 471 -33.95 6.50 1.03
C LYS A 471 -33.78 6.52 2.56
N ASN A 472 -32.54 6.63 3.04
CA ASN A 472 -32.18 6.88 4.43
C ASN A 472 -31.47 8.24 4.52
N PRO A 473 -31.65 9.01 5.62
CA PRO A 473 -30.87 10.22 5.86
C PRO A 473 -29.37 9.90 5.89
N ARG A 474 -28.53 10.85 5.45
CA ARG A 474 -27.07 10.74 5.62
C ARG A 474 -26.74 10.95 7.11
N PRO A 475 -25.90 10.10 7.73
CA PRO A 475 -25.35 10.41 9.05
C PRO A 475 -24.40 11.62 8.97
N PRO A 476 -24.11 12.31 10.09
CA PRO A 476 -23.13 13.39 10.18
C PRO A 476 -21.75 13.04 9.60
N LEU A 477 -20.99 14.06 9.19
CA LEU A 477 -19.61 13.88 8.71
C LEU A 477 -18.70 13.32 9.82
N GLU A 478 -18.99 13.73 11.05
CA GLU A 478 -18.39 13.29 12.31
C GLU A 478 -18.51 11.77 12.48
N ASP A 479 -19.73 11.23 12.37
CA ASP A 479 -20.02 9.80 12.45
C ASP A 479 -19.39 9.02 11.27
N MET A 480 -19.28 9.66 10.11
CA MET A 480 -18.68 9.08 8.90
C MET A 480 -17.14 9.10 8.90
N ARG A 481 -16.48 9.94 9.71
CA ARG A 481 -15.01 10.16 9.68
C ARG A 481 -14.22 8.87 9.86
N LEU A 482 -14.56 8.06 10.87
CA LEU A 482 -13.80 6.85 11.18
C LEU A 482 -13.89 5.81 10.05
N GLU A 483 -15.05 5.69 9.42
CA GLU A 483 -15.28 4.74 8.33
C GLU A 483 -14.67 5.23 7.00
N PHE A 484 -14.63 6.55 6.76
CA PHE A 484 -13.84 7.14 5.69
C PHE A 484 -12.37 6.73 5.80
N ILE A 485 -11.78 6.85 7.01
CA ILE A 485 -10.37 6.56 7.26
C ILE A 485 -10.05 5.08 7.04
N ARG A 486 -10.83 4.17 7.62
CA ARG A 486 -10.68 2.72 7.36
C ARG A 486 -10.70 2.39 5.86
N ARG A 487 -11.55 3.07 5.09
CA ARG A 487 -11.66 2.84 3.65
C ARG A 487 -10.48 3.43 2.86
N ILE A 488 -9.94 4.58 3.28
CA ILE A 488 -8.69 5.14 2.73
C ILE A 488 -7.51 4.19 3.00
N GLU A 489 -7.38 3.67 4.22
CA GLU A 489 -6.36 2.66 4.56
C GLU A 489 -6.55 1.36 3.75
N GLN A 490 -7.79 0.90 3.57
CA GLN A 490 -8.11 -0.28 2.75
C GLN A 490 -7.70 -0.09 1.28
N ASP A 491 -7.92 1.10 0.71
CA ASP A 491 -7.46 1.45 -0.63
C ASP A 491 -5.92 1.43 -0.71
N MET A 492 -5.20 2.01 0.26
CA MET A 492 -3.72 1.95 0.29
C MET A 492 -3.20 0.51 0.39
N ARG A 493 -3.80 -0.34 1.24
CA ARG A 493 -3.46 -1.77 1.33
C ARG A 493 -3.63 -2.51 0.01
N ILE A 494 -4.75 -2.27 -0.67
CA ILE A 494 -5.04 -2.95 -1.95
C ILE A 494 -4.14 -2.42 -3.07
N ARG A 495 -3.77 -1.12 -3.06
CA ARG A 495 -2.70 -0.61 -3.93
C ARG A 495 -1.37 -1.30 -3.66
N ASP A 496 -0.95 -1.46 -2.41
CA ASP A 496 0.29 -2.20 -2.07
C ASP A 496 0.27 -3.65 -2.59
N ARG A 497 -0.83 -4.39 -2.42
CA ARG A 497 -0.97 -5.75 -3.01
C ARG A 497 -0.85 -5.74 -4.54
N LEU A 498 -1.43 -4.75 -5.20
CA LEU A 498 -1.39 -4.60 -6.66
C LEU A 498 0.04 -4.30 -7.18
N THR A 499 0.92 -3.70 -6.37
CA THR A 499 2.36 -3.54 -6.73
C THR A 499 3.05 -4.88 -6.98
N GLY A 500 2.63 -5.93 -6.26
CA GLY A 500 3.12 -7.29 -6.42
C GLY A 500 2.73 -7.96 -7.75
N LEU A 501 1.84 -7.34 -8.54
CA LEU A 501 1.58 -7.72 -9.93
C LEU A 501 2.39 -6.82 -10.89
N HIS A 502 2.32 -5.51 -10.70
CA HIS A 502 3.19 -4.55 -11.34
C HIS A 502 3.19 -3.23 -10.54
N PRO A 503 4.34 -2.58 -10.28
CA PRO A 503 4.38 -1.33 -9.50
C PRO A 503 3.49 -0.21 -10.05
N GLN A 504 3.31 -0.15 -11.37
CA GLN A 504 2.41 0.82 -12.03
C GLN A 504 0.97 0.31 -12.25
N LEU A 505 0.58 -0.87 -11.76
CA LEU A 505 -0.82 -1.31 -11.87
C LEU A 505 -1.76 -0.41 -11.03
N PRO A 506 -1.42 -0.05 -9.77
CA PRO A 506 -2.10 1.04 -9.07
C PRO A 506 -2.05 2.38 -9.82
N TYR A 507 -3.01 3.25 -9.53
CA TYR A 507 -2.83 4.68 -9.67
C TYR A 507 -1.89 5.18 -8.55
N ALA A 508 -0.83 5.91 -8.90
CA ALA A 508 -0.01 6.60 -7.91
C ALA A 508 -0.64 7.96 -7.56
N PRO A 509 -1.09 8.19 -6.31
CA PRO A 509 -1.73 9.42 -5.94
C PRO A 509 -0.72 10.55 -5.72
N GLU A 510 -1.15 11.77 -6.02
CA GLU A 510 -0.57 12.98 -5.42
C GLU A 510 -1.01 13.04 -3.94
N PRO A 511 -0.21 13.65 -3.04
CA PRO A 511 0.99 14.46 -3.29
C PRO A 511 2.31 13.67 -3.36
N ASN A 512 2.30 12.33 -3.36
CA ASN A 512 3.52 11.52 -3.22
C ASN A 512 3.97 10.85 -4.52
N LEU A 513 3.93 11.57 -5.63
CA LEU A 513 4.41 11.08 -6.94
C LEU A 513 5.76 11.72 -7.28
N PHE A 514 6.79 10.90 -7.46
CA PHE A 514 8.16 11.33 -7.75
C PHE A 514 8.61 10.78 -9.11
N VAL A 515 9.22 11.60 -9.96
CA VAL A 515 9.66 11.22 -11.33
C VAL A 515 11.09 11.72 -11.59
N ASP A 516 11.94 10.90 -12.21
CA ASP A 516 13.30 11.32 -12.62
C ASP A 516 13.21 12.60 -13.49
N ALA A 517 13.81 13.68 -13.03
CA ALA A 517 13.65 14.97 -13.69
C ALA A 517 14.40 15.04 -15.04
N ALA A 518 15.51 14.32 -15.21
CA ALA A 518 16.21 14.22 -16.48
C ALA A 518 15.35 13.53 -17.56
N ALA A 519 14.48 12.58 -17.16
CA ALA A 519 13.55 11.92 -18.07
C ALA A 519 12.48 12.87 -18.66
N THR A 520 12.19 13.99 -17.98
CA THR A 520 11.30 15.05 -18.50
C THR A 520 12.00 16.03 -19.44
N LEU A 521 13.35 16.09 -19.40
CA LEU A 521 14.16 16.93 -20.29
C LEU A 521 14.36 16.33 -21.69
N LEU A 522 14.10 15.02 -21.87
CA LEU A 522 14.20 14.34 -23.18
C LEU A 522 13.47 15.10 -24.29
N THR A 523 14.12 15.30 -25.43
CA THR A 523 13.54 16.00 -26.59
C THR A 523 12.72 15.09 -27.52
N ASP A 524 12.85 13.76 -27.39
CA ASP A 524 12.06 12.80 -28.17
C ASP A 524 10.69 12.59 -27.50
N ASP A 525 9.67 13.19 -28.10
CA ASP A 525 8.30 13.28 -27.58
C ASP A 525 7.57 11.92 -27.44
N LEU A 526 8.13 10.84 -28.00
CA LEU A 526 7.65 9.46 -27.88
C LEU A 526 8.05 8.77 -26.56
N ILE A 527 9.28 9.02 -26.10
CA ILE A 527 9.85 8.48 -24.84
C ILE A 527 9.87 9.51 -23.71
N ARG A 528 9.67 10.81 -24.03
CA ARG A 528 9.59 11.90 -23.06
C ARG A 528 8.47 11.68 -22.03
N VAL A 529 8.86 11.76 -20.77
CA VAL A 529 7.97 11.61 -19.61
C VAL A 529 7.22 12.92 -19.37
N ARG A 530 5.88 12.84 -19.38
CA ARG A 530 4.92 13.94 -19.17
C ARG A 530 3.53 13.35 -18.88
N PHE A 531 2.61 14.15 -18.35
CA PHE A 531 1.21 13.74 -18.13
C PHE A 531 0.42 13.69 -19.44
N GLY A 532 -0.69 12.94 -19.45
CA GLY A 532 -1.71 13.06 -20.50
C GLY A 532 -2.40 14.43 -20.48
N LEU A 533 -2.86 14.90 -21.65
CA LEU A 533 -3.39 16.27 -21.80
C LEU A 533 -4.82 16.46 -21.24
N GLY A 534 -5.58 15.37 -21.09
CA GLY A 534 -6.91 15.33 -20.46
C GLY A 534 -6.96 14.29 -19.33
N GLY A 535 -8.14 14.13 -18.71
CA GLY A 535 -8.37 13.49 -17.39
C GLY A 535 -7.92 12.03 -17.15
N ALA A 536 -7.17 11.39 -18.06
CA ALA A 536 -6.48 10.11 -17.87
C ALA A 536 -4.97 10.32 -17.58
N GLU A 537 -4.67 11.34 -16.79
CA GLU A 537 -3.38 12.06 -16.76
C GLU A 537 -2.20 11.19 -16.31
N PHE A 538 -2.34 10.54 -15.14
CA PHE A 538 -1.38 9.55 -14.63
C PHE A 538 -1.37 8.26 -15.46
N GLY A 539 -2.47 7.97 -16.18
CA GLY A 539 -2.55 6.86 -17.15
C GLY A 539 -1.45 7.00 -18.20
N GLU A 540 -1.49 8.08 -18.98
CA GLU A 540 -0.48 8.31 -20.01
C GLU A 540 0.93 8.55 -19.44
N LEU A 541 1.06 9.14 -18.24
CA LEU A 541 2.37 9.22 -17.56
C LEU A 541 2.96 7.82 -17.33
N SER A 542 2.14 6.86 -16.91
CA SER A 542 2.55 5.45 -16.72
C SER A 542 2.93 4.80 -18.06
N GLU A 543 2.11 4.97 -19.10
CA GLU A 543 2.42 4.49 -20.46
C GLU A 543 3.77 5.02 -20.97
N ARG A 544 4.09 6.29 -20.69
CA ARG A 544 5.36 6.94 -21.06
C ARG A 544 6.53 6.42 -20.23
N LEU A 545 6.36 6.30 -18.91
CA LEU A 545 7.37 5.74 -18.02
C LEU A 545 7.74 4.29 -18.40
N ASN A 546 6.78 3.47 -18.85
CA ASN A 546 7.07 2.09 -19.26
C ASN A 546 7.64 1.98 -20.68
N ARG A 547 7.26 2.88 -21.60
CA ARG A 547 7.97 3.04 -22.89
C ARG A 547 9.42 3.46 -22.69
N LEU A 548 9.71 4.39 -21.78
CA LEU A 548 11.06 4.81 -21.47
C LEU A 548 11.89 3.67 -20.85
N ASN A 549 11.33 2.94 -19.88
CA ASN A 549 11.92 1.73 -19.30
C ASN A 549 12.30 0.69 -20.38
N ALA A 550 11.37 0.37 -21.29
CA ALA A 550 11.63 -0.54 -22.40
C ALA A 550 12.73 -0.01 -23.37
N TRP A 551 12.80 1.30 -23.58
CA TRP A 551 13.83 1.94 -24.42
C TRP A 551 15.21 2.00 -23.75
N GLU A 552 15.29 2.35 -22.45
CA GLU A 552 16.53 2.36 -21.66
C GLU A 552 17.12 0.95 -21.59
N LEU A 553 16.28 -0.08 -21.44
CA LEU A 553 16.73 -1.46 -21.46
C LEU A 553 17.37 -1.84 -22.80
N ASP A 554 16.78 -1.41 -23.94
CA ASP A 554 17.41 -1.60 -25.24
C ASP A 554 18.72 -0.81 -25.40
N GLN A 555 18.79 0.44 -24.91
CA GLN A 555 20.02 1.24 -25.01
C GLN A 555 21.14 0.78 -24.07
N SER A 556 20.80 0.11 -22.96
CA SER A 556 21.75 -0.41 -21.98
C SER A 556 22.31 -1.79 -22.37
N LEU A 557 21.46 -2.67 -22.91
CA LEU A 557 21.82 -4.04 -23.32
C LEU A 557 21.64 -4.25 -24.83
N ARG A 558 22.05 -3.27 -25.64
CA ARG A 558 21.78 -3.26 -27.08
C ARG A 558 22.42 -4.45 -27.79
N THR A 559 21.61 -5.30 -28.43
CA THR A 559 22.10 -6.40 -29.26
C THR A 559 22.79 -5.83 -30.51
N PRO A 560 24.12 -6.05 -30.69
CA PRO A 560 24.84 -5.53 -31.85
C PRO A 560 24.41 -6.20 -33.15
N SER A 561 24.53 -5.48 -34.27
CA SER A 561 24.38 -6.03 -35.62
C SER A 561 25.65 -6.72 -36.15
N ALA A 562 26.77 -6.59 -35.44
CA ALA A 562 28.03 -7.25 -35.75
C ALA A 562 28.09 -8.66 -35.15
N ASP A 563 28.90 -9.54 -35.74
CA ASP A 563 29.03 -10.94 -35.30
C ASP A 563 29.87 -11.05 -34.01
N ILE A 564 29.21 -10.87 -32.87
CA ILE A 564 29.76 -11.01 -31.52
C ILE A 564 29.85 -12.48 -31.06
N GLY A 565 29.58 -13.44 -31.94
CA GLY A 565 29.48 -14.86 -31.63
C GLY A 565 28.18 -15.25 -30.90
N ALA A 566 27.66 -16.43 -31.24
CA ALA A 566 26.35 -16.90 -30.76
C ALA A 566 26.21 -16.92 -29.23
N ARG A 567 27.28 -17.24 -28.49
CA ARG A 567 27.26 -17.28 -27.02
C ARG A 567 27.04 -15.89 -26.40
N THR A 568 27.76 -14.87 -26.86
CA THR A 568 27.64 -13.50 -26.33
C THR A 568 26.26 -12.93 -26.63
N LEU A 569 25.71 -13.26 -27.81
CA LEU A 569 24.35 -12.88 -28.19
C LEU A 569 23.27 -13.56 -27.32
N ASP A 570 23.46 -14.83 -26.98
CA ASP A 570 22.58 -15.59 -26.07
C ASP A 570 22.63 -15.07 -24.62
N GLU A 571 23.83 -14.76 -24.13
CA GLU A 571 24.05 -14.18 -22.80
C GLU A 571 23.45 -12.76 -22.71
N LEU A 572 23.57 -11.92 -23.76
CA LEU A 572 22.88 -10.62 -23.84
C LEU A 572 21.36 -10.75 -23.90
N ARG A 573 20.81 -11.70 -24.68
CA ARG A 573 19.35 -11.96 -24.72
C ARG A 573 18.82 -12.39 -23.36
N THR A 574 19.53 -13.29 -22.69
CA THR A 574 19.20 -13.75 -21.33
C THR A 574 19.15 -12.60 -20.34
N LEU A 575 20.16 -11.70 -20.36
CA LEU A 575 20.17 -10.51 -19.50
C LEU A 575 18.98 -9.57 -19.79
N ARG A 576 18.67 -9.32 -21.08
CA ARG A 576 17.51 -8.51 -21.46
C ARG A 576 16.20 -9.10 -20.97
N GLU A 577 16.01 -10.43 -21.08
CA GLU A 577 14.84 -11.11 -20.54
C GLU A 577 14.74 -11.01 -19.01
N VAL A 578 15.84 -11.22 -18.29
CA VAL A 578 15.88 -11.11 -16.83
C VAL A 578 15.52 -9.69 -16.38
N HIS A 579 16.08 -8.66 -17.00
CA HIS A 579 15.77 -7.27 -16.67
C HIS A 579 14.32 -6.89 -17.00
N ALA A 580 13.83 -7.22 -18.20
CA ALA A 580 12.48 -6.90 -18.64
C ALA A 580 11.40 -7.55 -17.74
N LYS A 581 11.57 -8.83 -17.40
CA LYS A 581 10.61 -9.61 -16.60
C LYS A 581 10.64 -9.27 -15.11
N ASN A 582 11.71 -8.63 -14.61
CA ASN A 582 11.82 -8.19 -13.20
C ASN A 582 11.59 -6.68 -13.00
N ASN A 583 11.30 -5.92 -14.07
CA ASN A 583 11.20 -4.44 -14.03
C ASN A 583 12.46 -3.78 -13.43
N THR A 584 13.63 -4.18 -13.92
CA THR A 584 14.93 -3.59 -13.53
C THR A 584 15.71 -3.09 -14.74
N LEU A 585 16.54 -2.07 -14.51
CA LEU A 585 17.44 -1.47 -15.48
C LEU A 585 18.89 -1.58 -14.98
N PRO A 586 19.87 -1.95 -15.84
CA PRO A 586 21.25 -2.20 -15.42
C PRO A 586 21.86 -1.09 -14.55
N HIS A 587 21.73 0.16 -15.00
CA HIS A 587 22.37 1.33 -14.39
C HIS A 587 21.59 1.96 -13.22
N ARG A 588 20.42 1.41 -12.86
CA ARG A 588 19.46 2.05 -11.92
C ARG A 588 18.94 1.15 -10.79
N GLY A 589 18.98 -0.17 -10.97
CA GLY A 589 18.28 -1.12 -10.10
C GLY A 589 16.82 -1.28 -10.53
N VAL A 590 15.86 -1.11 -9.62
CA VAL A 590 14.42 -1.18 -9.95
C VAL A 590 13.98 0.01 -10.80
N SER A 591 13.12 -0.22 -11.80
CA SER A 591 12.59 0.86 -12.64
C SER A 591 11.59 1.74 -11.89
N TYR A 592 10.83 1.16 -10.94
CA TYR A 592 9.80 1.84 -10.15
C TYR A 592 9.84 1.37 -8.69
N LEU A 593 9.58 2.28 -7.74
CA LEU A 593 9.52 1.95 -6.31
C LEU A 593 8.26 2.53 -5.66
N THR A 594 7.30 1.68 -5.33
CA THR A 594 5.96 2.07 -4.87
C THR A 594 5.65 1.51 -3.49
N LYS A 595 5.21 2.37 -2.56
CA LYS A 595 5.07 2.10 -1.12
C LYS A 595 3.88 2.88 -0.55
N PHE A 596 2.66 2.42 -0.80
CA PHE A 596 1.46 3.21 -0.56
C PHE A 596 1.17 3.44 0.93
N GLN A 597 1.32 2.43 1.79
CA GLN A 597 1.20 2.64 3.23
C GLN A 597 2.47 3.28 3.83
N GLU A 598 3.63 2.66 3.61
CA GLU A 598 4.91 3.05 4.25
C GLU A 598 5.34 4.48 3.90
N ALA A 599 5.08 4.94 2.67
CA ALA A 599 5.39 6.29 2.21
C ALA A 599 4.14 7.18 2.04
N SER A 600 3.04 6.86 2.74
CA SER A 600 1.87 7.76 2.79
C SER A 600 2.21 9.06 3.52
N THR A 601 1.72 10.21 3.03
CA THR A 601 1.68 11.45 3.82
C THR A 601 0.24 11.89 4.07
N GLU A 602 0.07 12.86 4.95
CA GLU A 602 -1.19 13.60 5.06
C GLU A 602 -1.35 14.54 3.86
N THR A 603 -2.60 14.87 3.54
CA THR A 603 -3.01 15.73 2.41
C THR A 603 -4.51 16.08 2.52
N ASP A 604 -5.01 17.01 1.70
CA ASP A 604 -6.43 17.37 1.65
C ASP A 604 -7.35 16.28 1.04
N LEU A 605 -7.76 15.35 1.89
CA LEU A 605 -8.75 14.33 1.53
C LEU A 605 -10.22 14.83 1.53
N SER A 606 -10.49 16.11 1.80
CA SER A 606 -11.87 16.63 1.87
C SER A 606 -12.62 16.51 0.54
N ARG A 607 -11.91 16.55 -0.59
CA ARG A 607 -12.47 16.27 -1.93
C ARG A 607 -13.02 14.85 -2.02
N LEU A 608 -12.29 13.85 -1.51
CA LEU A 608 -12.71 12.45 -1.51
C LEU A 608 -13.84 12.21 -0.48
N MET A 609 -13.76 12.82 0.70
CA MET A 609 -14.79 12.71 1.75
C MET A 609 -16.11 13.31 1.26
N LYS A 610 -16.08 14.47 0.58
CA LYS A 610 -17.24 15.06 -0.12
C LYS A 610 -17.85 14.10 -1.14
N SER A 611 -17.05 13.52 -2.04
CA SER A 611 -17.57 12.58 -3.05
C SER A 611 -18.22 11.35 -2.41
N TRP A 612 -17.62 10.79 -1.37
CA TRP A 612 -18.17 9.65 -0.65
C TRP A 612 -19.46 10.00 0.13
N TYR A 613 -19.49 11.15 0.79
CA TYR A 613 -20.69 11.68 1.46
C TYR A 613 -21.85 11.93 0.47
N LYS A 614 -21.55 12.55 -0.69
CA LYS A 614 -22.51 12.88 -1.74
C LYS A 614 -23.04 11.62 -2.43
N ASP A 615 -22.16 10.81 -3.01
CA ASP A 615 -22.50 9.76 -3.99
C ASP A 615 -22.23 8.33 -3.48
N GLY A 616 -21.61 8.14 -2.32
CA GLY A 616 -21.35 6.83 -1.71
C GLY A 616 -20.17 6.08 -2.32
N LYS A 617 -19.42 6.75 -3.21
CA LYS A 617 -18.29 6.20 -3.97
C LYS A 617 -17.04 7.03 -3.65
N LEU A 618 -15.91 6.38 -3.43
CA LEU A 618 -14.62 7.05 -3.47
C LEU A 618 -14.14 7.16 -4.92
N PRO A 619 -13.69 8.34 -5.38
CA PRO A 619 -12.92 8.47 -6.61
C PRO A 619 -11.69 7.54 -6.56
N GLN A 620 -11.39 6.88 -7.68
CA GLN A 620 -10.20 6.02 -7.84
C GLN A 620 -10.04 4.87 -6.81
N ASP A 621 -11.12 4.36 -6.21
CA ASP A 621 -11.10 3.19 -5.32
C ASP A 621 -10.51 1.93 -6.00
N HIS A 622 -9.45 1.33 -5.44
CA HIS A 622 -8.81 0.11 -5.94
C HIS A 622 -9.39 -1.18 -5.35
N ALA A 623 -10.21 -1.10 -4.29
CA ALA A 623 -11.00 -2.24 -3.80
C ALA A 623 -12.11 -2.63 -4.81
N GLY A 624 -12.47 -1.70 -5.70
CA GLY A 624 -13.26 -1.98 -6.90
C GLY A 624 -12.38 -2.42 -8.07
N LEU A 625 -12.65 -3.60 -8.63
CA LEU A 625 -11.88 -4.18 -9.76
C LEU A 625 -11.76 -3.27 -10.99
N LYS A 626 -12.67 -2.30 -11.18
CA LYS A 626 -12.72 -1.43 -12.37
C LYS A 626 -11.43 -0.64 -12.59
N ASN A 627 -10.93 0.10 -11.60
CA ASN A 627 -9.81 1.01 -11.84
C ASN A 627 -8.49 0.27 -12.16
N PRO A 628 -8.15 -0.85 -11.50
CA PRO A 628 -7.03 -1.69 -11.92
C PRO A 628 -7.29 -2.44 -13.25
N LEU A 629 -8.52 -2.92 -13.51
CA LEU A 629 -8.86 -3.60 -14.77
C LEU A 629 -8.66 -2.68 -15.98
N ASP A 630 -9.11 -1.42 -15.87
CA ASP A 630 -9.03 -0.42 -16.94
C ASP A 630 -7.57 0.07 -17.18
N ARG A 631 -6.63 -0.26 -16.27
CA ARG A 631 -5.18 -0.09 -16.42
C ARG A 631 -4.48 -1.36 -16.92
N LEU A 632 -4.89 -2.55 -16.45
CA LEU A 632 -4.37 -3.84 -16.92
C LEU A 632 -4.76 -4.13 -18.37
N PHE A 633 -5.99 -3.80 -18.76
CA PHE A 633 -6.51 -3.98 -20.12
C PHE A 633 -6.93 -2.62 -20.69
N SER A 634 -6.13 -2.12 -21.63
CA SER A 634 -6.22 -0.73 -22.09
C SER A 634 -5.71 -0.56 -23.53
N ARG A 635 -5.58 0.69 -23.98
CA ARG A 635 -5.02 1.02 -25.30
C ARG A 635 -3.54 0.59 -25.43
N ASP A 636 -3.13 0.23 -26.64
CA ASP A 636 -1.75 -0.10 -26.99
C ASP A 636 -1.05 1.04 -27.75
N ALA A 637 0.14 0.77 -28.31
CA ALA A 637 0.95 1.78 -28.98
C ALA A 637 0.52 2.08 -30.44
N LEU A 638 -0.27 1.21 -31.08
CA LEU A 638 -0.55 1.25 -32.51
C LEU A 638 -1.88 1.92 -32.89
N GLY A 639 -2.23 2.97 -32.16
CA GLY A 639 -2.96 4.12 -32.72
C GLY A 639 -4.48 4.21 -32.52
N ALA A 640 -4.95 5.45 -32.73
CA ALA A 640 -6.29 5.90 -33.07
C ALA A 640 -7.53 5.08 -32.60
N GLY A 641 -8.27 5.66 -31.65
CA GLY A 641 -9.74 5.54 -31.61
C GLY A 641 -10.36 4.33 -30.91
N GLN A 642 -9.61 3.29 -30.56
CA GLN A 642 -10.20 2.15 -29.85
C GLN A 642 -10.45 2.45 -28.36
N ASN A 643 -11.73 2.45 -27.98
CA ASN A 643 -12.21 2.54 -26.60
C ASN A 643 -11.62 1.38 -25.75
N SER A 644 -11.14 1.66 -24.54
CA SER A 644 -10.61 0.64 -23.61
C SER A 644 -11.62 -0.45 -23.26
N GLN A 645 -12.91 -0.23 -23.52
CA GLN A 645 -13.99 -1.22 -23.42
C GLN A 645 -13.75 -2.41 -24.37
N ALA A 646 -13.24 -2.18 -25.59
CA ALA A 646 -12.91 -3.26 -26.53
C ALA A 646 -11.77 -4.14 -26.01
N ALA A 647 -10.73 -3.56 -25.41
CA ALA A 647 -9.64 -4.31 -24.77
C ALA A 647 -10.11 -5.20 -23.61
N ARG A 648 -11.26 -4.88 -23.00
CA ARG A 648 -11.90 -5.59 -21.87
C ARG A 648 -13.07 -6.50 -22.29
N GLU A 649 -13.36 -6.61 -23.59
CA GLU A 649 -14.55 -7.32 -24.08
C GLU A 649 -14.46 -8.83 -23.80
N GLY A 650 -15.42 -9.35 -23.02
CA GLY A 650 -15.46 -10.75 -22.59
C GLY A 650 -14.64 -11.08 -21.32
N ILE A 651 -14.13 -10.08 -20.58
CA ILE A 651 -13.37 -10.32 -19.35
C ILE A 651 -14.29 -10.34 -18.11
N GLU A 652 -14.33 -11.47 -17.39
CA GLU A 652 -15.29 -11.72 -16.30
C GLU A 652 -14.65 -11.86 -14.90
N LEU A 653 -13.81 -10.90 -14.51
CA LEU A 653 -13.12 -10.97 -13.19
C LEU A 653 -14.08 -10.98 -11.99
N LYS A 654 -15.28 -10.42 -12.12
CA LYS A 654 -16.30 -10.44 -11.06
C LYS A 654 -16.91 -11.84 -10.89
N PRO A 655 -17.45 -12.52 -11.91
CA PRO A 655 -17.82 -13.93 -11.84
C PRO A 655 -16.72 -14.85 -11.30
N LEU A 656 -15.46 -14.68 -11.71
CA LEU A 656 -14.34 -15.44 -11.13
C LEU A 656 -14.23 -15.20 -9.61
N ARG A 657 -14.13 -13.94 -9.18
CA ARG A 657 -14.01 -13.56 -7.77
C ARG A 657 -15.18 -14.07 -6.92
N ASP A 658 -16.39 -13.97 -7.43
CA ASP A 658 -17.61 -14.30 -6.68
C ASP A 658 -17.80 -15.83 -6.59
N SER A 659 -17.37 -16.60 -7.61
CA SER A 659 -17.39 -18.08 -7.63
C SER A 659 -16.21 -18.76 -6.92
N PHE A 660 -15.05 -18.09 -6.83
CA PHE A 660 -13.82 -18.57 -6.18
C PHE A 660 -14.03 -19.22 -4.80
N LYS A 661 -14.95 -18.65 -4.00
CA LYS A 661 -15.34 -19.14 -2.67
C LYS A 661 -15.93 -20.55 -2.72
N GLN A 662 -16.75 -20.82 -3.73
CA GLN A 662 -17.38 -22.12 -3.96
C GLN A 662 -16.34 -23.13 -4.49
N THR A 663 -15.45 -22.73 -5.40
CA THR A 663 -14.39 -23.62 -5.90
C THR A 663 -13.39 -24.04 -4.82
N ILE A 664 -13.08 -23.16 -3.85
CA ILE A 664 -12.28 -23.56 -2.67
C ILE A 664 -13.04 -24.54 -1.79
N ARG A 665 -14.32 -24.25 -1.49
CA ARG A 665 -15.18 -25.09 -0.65
C ARG A 665 -15.29 -26.52 -1.17
N ASP A 666 -15.46 -26.66 -2.49
CA ASP A 666 -15.63 -27.96 -3.14
C ASP A 666 -14.29 -28.71 -3.33
N GLY A 667 -13.16 -28.12 -2.93
CA GLY A 667 -11.82 -28.68 -3.08
C GLY A 667 -11.25 -28.61 -4.51
N ASN A 668 -12.02 -28.01 -5.43
CA ASN A 668 -11.73 -28.00 -6.88
C ASN A 668 -10.83 -26.84 -7.32
N TRP A 669 -10.58 -25.83 -6.47
CA TRP A 669 -9.64 -24.77 -6.80
C TRP A 669 -8.20 -25.30 -6.90
N ASN A 670 -7.55 -25.01 -8.02
CA ASN A 670 -6.12 -25.24 -8.21
C ASN A 670 -5.44 -23.92 -8.61
N ASP A 671 -4.74 -23.30 -7.66
CA ASP A 671 -4.04 -22.05 -7.89
C ASP A 671 -2.75 -22.30 -8.70
N PRO A 672 -2.58 -21.73 -9.90
CA PRO A 672 -1.37 -21.94 -10.70
C PRO A 672 -0.13 -21.25 -10.08
N LEU A 673 -0.33 -20.36 -9.11
CA LEU A 673 0.72 -19.61 -8.41
C LEU A 673 0.89 -20.10 -6.95
N TRP A 674 0.31 -21.24 -6.56
CA TRP A 674 0.68 -21.86 -5.29
C TRP A 674 2.18 -22.25 -5.30
N PRO A 675 2.94 -21.95 -4.23
CA PRO A 675 4.32 -22.39 -4.07
C PRO A 675 4.49 -23.88 -4.34
N VAL A 676 5.23 -24.23 -5.40
CA VAL A 676 5.49 -25.61 -5.75
C VAL A 676 6.58 -26.16 -4.81
N HIS A 677 6.17 -27.02 -3.87
CA HIS A 677 7.08 -27.70 -2.98
C HIS A 677 7.84 -28.80 -3.70
N HIS A 678 9.08 -28.51 -4.11
CA HIS A 678 10.01 -29.50 -4.64
C HIS A 678 10.72 -30.25 -3.50
N PRO A 679 10.60 -31.59 -3.43
CA PRO A 679 11.45 -32.42 -2.58
C PRO A 679 12.95 -32.19 -2.83
N PRO A 680 13.82 -32.38 -1.82
CA PRO A 680 15.27 -32.21 -1.98
C PRO A 680 15.85 -33.14 -3.06
N GLY A 681 16.12 -32.58 -4.25
CA GLY A 681 16.65 -33.30 -5.40
C GLY A 681 15.80 -33.15 -6.67
N GLU A 682 14.50 -32.83 -6.55
CA GLU A 682 13.68 -32.53 -7.73
C GLU A 682 14.03 -31.16 -8.34
N LEU A 683 13.90 -31.06 -9.66
CA LEU A 683 14.07 -29.79 -10.37
C LEU A 683 12.83 -28.89 -10.18
N PRO A 684 13.00 -27.56 -10.14
CA PRO A 684 11.89 -26.62 -10.14
C PRO A 684 10.91 -26.85 -11.30
N SER A 685 9.63 -26.53 -11.09
CA SER A 685 8.57 -26.64 -12.09
C SER A 685 9.01 -25.99 -13.41
N THR A 686 9.06 -26.78 -14.48
CA THR A 686 9.52 -26.35 -15.80
C THR A 686 8.43 -25.64 -16.61
N ARG A 687 7.20 -25.52 -16.06
CA ARG A 687 6.10 -24.76 -16.65
C ARG A 687 6.43 -23.28 -16.64
N LEU A 688 6.39 -22.66 -17.81
CA LEU A 688 6.52 -21.23 -17.99
C LEU A 688 5.24 -20.52 -17.51
N ALA A 689 5.35 -19.22 -17.21
CA ALA A 689 4.18 -18.40 -16.90
C ALA A 689 3.17 -18.36 -18.08
N ALA A 690 3.63 -18.48 -19.33
CA ALA A 690 2.77 -18.65 -20.50
C ALA A 690 1.96 -19.96 -20.45
N ASP A 691 2.57 -21.09 -20.08
CA ASP A 691 1.88 -22.39 -19.96
C ASP A 691 0.82 -22.36 -18.85
N LEU A 692 1.17 -21.75 -17.71
CA LEU A 692 0.27 -21.58 -16.57
C LEU A 692 -0.89 -20.61 -16.88
N SER A 693 -0.63 -19.58 -17.69
CA SER A 693 -1.63 -18.65 -18.21
C SER A 693 -2.56 -19.34 -19.21
N ALA A 694 -2.04 -20.06 -20.19
CA ALA A 694 -2.83 -20.78 -21.20
C ALA A 694 -3.72 -21.89 -20.60
N ALA A 695 -3.38 -22.42 -19.43
CA ALA A 695 -4.20 -23.38 -18.67
C ALA A 695 -5.35 -22.73 -17.86
N LEU A 696 -5.47 -21.40 -17.86
CA LEU A 696 -6.57 -20.66 -17.23
C LEU A 696 -7.68 -20.31 -18.22
N ASP A 697 -8.87 -20.06 -17.66
CA ASP A 697 -10.09 -19.72 -18.37
C ASP A 697 -9.96 -18.52 -19.33
N ASP A 698 -10.57 -18.64 -20.51
CA ASP A 698 -10.56 -17.63 -21.58
C ASP A 698 -11.22 -16.30 -21.17
N SER A 699 -12.18 -16.34 -20.22
CA SER A 699 -12.82 -15.14 -19.63
C SER A 699 -11.88 -14.27 -18.79
N LEU A 700 -10.60 -14.67 -18.66
CA LEU A 700 -9.54 -13.87 -18.04
C LEU A 700 -8.68 -13.12 -19.08
N GLY A 701 -9.00 -13.25 -20.37
CA GLY A 701 -8.40 -12.52 -21.48
C GLY A 701 -7.81 -13.46 -22.55
N ILE A 702 -8.11 -13.19 -23.81
CA ILE A 702 -7.63 -13.96 -24.96
C ILE A 702 -6.53 -13.16 -25.69
N VAL A 703 -5.35 -13.78 -25.84
CA VAL A 703 -4.20 -13.17 -26.53
C VAL A 703 -4.58 -12.75 -27.95
N GLY A 704 -4.34 -11.49 -28.29
CA GLY A 704 -4.67 -10.92 -29.60
C GLY A 704 -6.08 -10.31 -29.71
N LYS A 705 -7.04 -10.75 -28.88
CA LYS A 705 -8.33 -10.05 -28.69
C LYS A 705 -8.17 -8.95 -27.65
N ASN A 706 -7.85 -9.35 -26.42
CA ASN A 706 -7.65 -8.46 -25.29
C ASN A 706 -6.21 -7.92 -25.32
N ARG A 707 -6.01 -6.65 -24.96
CA ARG A 707 -4.71 -5.97 -25.01
C ARG A 707 -4.28 -5.55 -23.62
N VAL A 708 -3.08 -5.94 -23.22
CA VAL A 708 -2.49 -5.49 -21.95
C VAL A 708 -2.09 -4.02 -22.09
N GLY A 709 -2.46 -3.18 -21.12
CA GLY A 709 -2.23 -1.74 -21.15
C GLY A 709 -0.75 -1.37 -21.09
N LEU A 710 -0.34 -0.37 -21.86
CA LEU A 710 1.07 0.05 -21.95
C LEU A 710 1.72 0.41 -20.60
N ALA A 711 0.92 0.96 -19.68
CA ALA A 711 1.31 1.26 -18.30
C ALA A 711 1.86 0.04 -17.51
N VAL A 712 1.56 -1.19 -17.96
CA VAL A 712 2.06 -2.42 -17.34
C VAL A 712 2.70 -3.39 -18.32
N SER A 713 2.74 -3.09 -19.62
CA SER A 713 3.34 -3.93 -20.68
C SER A 713 3.88 -3.08 -21.83
N ALA A 714 5.20 -2.95 -21.97
CA ALA A 714 5.81 -2.17 -23.05
C ALA A 714 6.78 -3.05 -23.88
N PRO A 715 6.62 -3.14 -25.22
CA PRO A 715 7.52 -3.94 -26.06
C PRO A 715 8.93 -3.34 -26.08
N VAL A 716 9.94 -4.16 -25.84
CA VAL A 716 11.35 -3.75 -25.80
C VAL A 716 11.90 -3.70 -27.24
N PRO A 717 12.31 -2.53 -27.76
CA PRO A 717 12.87 -2.39 -29.11
C PRO A 717 14.02 -3.37 -29.33
N GLY A 718 14.15 -3.94 -30.53
CA GLY A 718 15.25 -4.88 -30.86
C GLY A 718 15.21 -6.25 -30.16
N GLY A 719 14.32 -6.49 -29.18
CA GLY A 719 14.23 -7.75 -28.43
C GLY A 719 13.58 -8.93 -29.17
N GLY A 720 13.25 -8.77 -30.46
CA GLY A 720 12.35 -9.68 -31.17
C GLY A 720 10.88 -9.46 -30.82
N PRO A 721 9.94 -10.18 -31.47
CA PRO A 721 8.50 -9.88 -31.41
C PRO A 721 7.80 -10.26 -30.08
N ARG A 722 8.55 -10.64 -29.04
CA ARG A 722 8.02 -11.22 -27.78
C ARG A 722 8.64 -10.67 -26.49
N LEU A 723 9.59 -9.74 -26.55
CA LEU A 723 10.17 -9.17 -25.32
C LEU A 723 9.37 -7.95 -24.84
N PHE A 724 8.78 -8.05 -23.65
CA PHE A 724 8.03 -6.96 -23.00
C PHE A 724 8.66 -6.63 -21.64
N ALA A 725 8.76 -5.33 -21.33
CA ALA A 725 9.02 -4.82 -20.00
C ALA A 725 7.69 -4.76 -19.22
N GLY A 726 7.66 -5.39 -18.05
CA GLY A 726 6.45 -5.60 -17.27
C GLY A 726 5.76 -6.93 -17.57
N ILE A 727 4.43 -6.90 -17.64
CA ILE A 727 3.57 -8.07 -17.87
C ILE A 727 3.62 -8.44 -19.35
N ASP A 728 4.11 -9.65 -19.64
CA ASP A 728 4.03 -10.26 -20.97
C ASP A 728 2.55 -10.54 -21.34
N PRO A 729 2.08 -10.17 -22.55
CA PRO A 729 0.73 -10.48 -23.01
C PRO A 729 0.36 -11.98 -22.96
N GLU A 730 1.32 -12.90 -23.13
CA GLU A 730 1.06 -14.35 -23.00
C GLU A 730 0.72 -14.74 -21.53
N GLN A 731 1.04 -13.88 -20.55
CA GLN A 731 0.78 -14.07 -19.11
C GLN A 731 -0.49 -13.35 -18.61
N MET A 732 -1.28 -12.71 -19.49
CA MET A 732 -2.39 -11.83 -19.08
C MET A 732 -3.42 -12.50 -18.16
N ARG A 733 -3.68 -13.81 -18.32
CA ARG A 733 -4.67 -14.55 -17.52
C ARG A 733 -4.22 -14.73 -16.07
N LEU A 734 -2.92 -14.90 -15.81
CA LEU A 734 -2.37 -14.96 -14.45
C LEU A 734 -2.47 -13.61 -13.73
N ALA A 735 -2.20 -12.51 -14.45
CA ALA A 735 -2.36 -11.16 -13.94
C ALA A 735 -3.84 -10.84 -13.64
N ALA A 736 -4.75 -11.23 -14.55
CA ALA A 736 -6.18 -11.09 -14.41
C ALA A 736 -6.78 -11.93 -13.25
N GLN A 737 -6.40 -13.20 -13.14
CA GLN A 737 -6.78 -14.08 -12.03
C GLN A 737 -6.30 -13.50 -10.68
N SER A 738 -5.05 -13.03 -10.63
CA SER A 738 -4.49 -12.48 -9.40
C SER A 738 -5.14 -11.14 -9.03
N LEU A 739 -5.42 -10.28 -10.02
CA LEU A 739 -6.19 -9.04 -9.85
C LEU A 739 -7.59 -9.30 -9.29
N ALA A 740 -8.30 -10.32 -9.79
CA ALA A 740 -9.62 -10.67 -9.27
C ALA A 740 -9.61 -10.97 -7.75
N LEU A 741 -8.45 -11.38 -7.21
CA LEU A 741 -8.29 -11.89 -5.85
C LEU A 741 -7.48 -10.97 -4.90
N THR A 742 -7.15 -9.72 -5.28
CA THR A 742 -6.38 -8.78 -4.43
C THR A 742 -7.18 -8.15 -3.29
N HIS A 743 -8.51 -8.17 -3.34
CA HIS A 743 -9.37 -7.69 -2.25
C HIS A 743 -9.22 -8.56 -0.98
N ASP A 744 -9.47 -7.99 0.22
CA ASP A 744 -9.15 -8.64 1.50
C ASP A 744 -9.73 -10.05 1.66
N GLU A 745 -10.97 -10.26 1.18
CA GLU A 745 -11.63 -11.57 1.26
C GLU A 745 -11.03 -12.61 0.31
N GLY A 746 -10.70 -12.22 -0.92
CA GLY A 746 -10.01 -13.09 -1.89
C GLY A 746 -8.61 -13.45 -1.39
N TYR A 747 -7.88 -12.45 -0.89
CA TYR A 747 -6.55 -12.61 -0.33
C TYR A 747 -6.54 -13.54 0.91
N LEU A 748 -7.46 -13.34 1.87
CA LEU A 748 -7.59 -14.20 3.05
C LEU A 748 -8.06 -15.62 2.67
N ALA A 749 -9.03 -15.77 1.78
CA ALA A 749 -9.49 -17.07 1.30
C ALA A 749 -8.36 -17.87 0.62
N ARG A 750 -7.56 -17.21 -0.25
CA ARG A 750 -6.41 -17.82 -0.93
C ARG A 750 -5.37 -18.34 0.08
N HIS A 751 -5.05 -17.53 1.09
CA HIS A 751 -4.10 -17.89 2.15
C HIS A 751 -4.61 -19.01 3.08
N LEU A 752 -5.89 -18.98 3.47
CA LEU A 752 -6.52 -20.06 4.24
C LEU A 752 -6.61 -21.36 3.44
N ALA A 753 -6.87 -21.31 2.13
CA ALA A 753 -6.92 -22.47 1.25
C ALA A 753 -5.54 -23.11 1.08
N TYR A 754 -4.50 -22.30 0.80
CA TYR A 754 -3.10 -22.74 0.78
C TYR A 754 -2.70 -23.41 2.10
N PHE A 755 -2.97 -22.75 3.23
CA PHE A 755 -2.65 -23.26 4.56
C PHE A 755 -3.39 -24.57 4.89
N ASN A 756 -4.64 -24.71 4.44
CA ASN A 756 -5.39 -25.95 4.58
C ASN A 756 -4.72 -27.11 3.83
N ARG A 757 -4.39 -26.88 2.56
CA ARG A 757 -3.88 -27.88 1.62
C ARG A 757 -2.44 -28.28 1.94
N GLU A 758 -1.56 -27.31 2.12
CA GLU A 758 -0.12 -27.55 2.20
C GLU A 758 0.37 -27.82 3.64
N HIS A 759 -0.33 -27.30 4.66
CA HIS A 759 0.05 -27.49 6.07
C HIS A 759 -0.95 -28.35 6.86
N LEU A 760 -2.24 -27.96 6.97
CA LEU A 760 -3.20 -28.68 7.82
C LEU A 760 -3.51 -30.11 7.34
N ALA A 761 -3.57 -30.35 6.03
CA ALA A 761 -3.76 -31.70 5.47
C ALA A 761 -2.54 -32.59 5.74
N ARG A 762 -1.31 -32.04 5.62
CA ARG A 762 -0.05 -32.73 5.95
C ARG A 762 0.18 -32.93 7.46
N GLY A 763 -0.67 -32.36 8.31
CA GLY A 763 -0.53 -32.41 9.77
C GLY A 763 0.56 -31.49 10.33
N GLN A 764 1.05 -30.54 9.53
CA GLN A 764 2.09 -29.60 9.91
C GLN A 764 1.45 -28.34 10.50
N LEU A 765 1.87 -27.95 11.71
CA LEU A 765 1.47 -26.70 12.35
C LEU A 765 2.62 -26.19 13.24
N PRO A 766 3.05 -24.92 13.15
CA PRO A 766 4.07 -24.37 14.03
C PRO A 766 3.58 -24.27 15.48
N THR A 767 4.21 -25.00 16.41
CA THR A 767 3.93 -24.94 17.86
C THR A 767 5.12 -24.40 18.65
N ALA A 768 5.72 -23.30 18.16
CA ALA A 768 6.91 -22.70 18.76
C ALA A 768 6.71 -22.34 20.25
N PRO A 769 7.71 -22.54 21.14
CA PRO A 769 7.56 -22.36 22.59
C PRO A 769 6.94 -21.03 23.01
N GLY A 770 6.05 -21.09 23.99
CA GLY A 770 5.36 -19.91 24.55
C GLY A 770 4.28 -19.28 23.66
N THR A 771 4.01 -19.83 22.46
CA THR A 771 2.84 -19.44 21.65
C THR A 771 1.55 -20.04 22.21
N PHE A 772 0.39 -19.53 21.79
CA PHE A 772 -0.92 -20.10 22.11
C PHE A 772 -1.04 -21.57 21.63
N PHE A 773 -0.45 -21.91 20.49
CA PHE A 773 -0.51 -23.28 19.96
C PHE A 773 0.36 -24.25 20.76
N HIS A 774 1.51 -23.81 21.26
CA HIS A 774 2.32 -24.58 22.22
C HIS A 774 1.56 -24.81 23.52
N ALA A 775 0.94 -23.76 24.09
CA ALA A 775 0.10 -23.86 25.29
C ALA A 775 -1.06 -24.86 25.11
N LEU A 776 -1.76 -24.79 23.98
CA LEU A 776 -2.82 -25.74 23.61
C LEU A 776 -2.30 -27.18 23.44
N GLN A 777 -1.13 -27.37 22.83
CA GLN A 777 -0.53 -28.70 22.65
C GLN A 777 -0.20 -29.34 24.01
N GLN A 778 0.39 -28.58 24.94
CA GLN A 778 0.66 -29.03 26.31
C GLN A 778 -0.65 -29.35 27.06
N ALA A 779 -1.67 -28.50 26.94
CA ALA A 779 -2.97 -28.73 27.58
C ALA A 779 -3.68 -29.99 27.05
N ALA A 780 -3.61 -30.24 25.74
CA ALA A 780 -4.15 -31.45 25.11
C ALA A 780 -3.40 -32.71 25.57
N GLN A 781 -2.08 -32.64 25.70
CA GLN A 781 -1.25 -33.74 26.21
C GLN A 781 -1.52 -34.05 27.69
N ALA A 782 -1.67 -33.03 28.53
CA ALA A 782 -1.90 -33.19 29.97
C ALA A 782 -3.33 -33.68 30.32
N SER A 783 -4.34 -33.30 29.53
CA SER A 783 -5.75 -33.64 29.80
C SER A 783 -6.30 -34.81 28.97
N GLY A 784 -5.65 -35.16 27.86
CA GLY A 784 -6.21 -36.06 26.85
C GLY A 784 -7.34 -35.45 26.00
N ASP A 785 -7.73 -34.18 26.23
CA ASP A 785 -8.78 -33.51 25.46
C ASP A 785 -8.27 -33.14 24.06
N LEU A 786 -8.49 -34.04 23.10
CA LEU A 786 -8.16 -33.84 21.68
C LEU A 786 -8.83 -32.58 21.06
N SER A 787 -9.84 -31.98 21.69
CA SER A 787 -10.41 -30.70 21.21
C SER A 787 -9.55 -29.48 21.54
N LEU A 788 -8.57 -29.62 22.44
CA LEU A 788 -7.52 -28.62 22.67
C LEU A 788 -6.38 -28.74 21.65
N HIS A 789 -6.27 -29.85 20.90
CA HIS A 789 -5.14 -30.06 20.00
C HIS A 789 -5.13 -28.99 18.88
N PRO A 790 -4.06 -28.18 18.71
CA PRO A 790 -4.12 -26.97 17.90
C PRO A 790 -4.34 -27.25 16.40
N LEU A 791 -3.85 -28.39 15.89
CA LEU A 791 -4.16 -28.84 14.51
C LEU A 791 -5.67 -29.08 14.30
N GLN A 792 -6.37 -29.61 15.31
CA GLN A 792 -7.80 -29.88 15.22
C GLN A 792 -8.61 -28.58 15.35
N MET A 793 -8.19 -27.68 16.24
CA MET A 793 -8.74 -26.32 16.32
C MET A 793 -8.59 -25.59 14.98
N MET A 794 -7.42 -25.61 14.34
CA MET A 794 -7.20 -24.91 13.07
C MET A 794 -8.00 -25.52 11.92
N ARG A 795 -8.15 -26.85 11.87
CA ARG A 795 -9.09 -27.51 10.94
C ARG A 795 -10.54 -27.07 11.17
N ASN A 796 -10.99 -26.96 12.42
CA ASN A 796 -12.31 -26.41 12.76
C ASN A 796 -12.44 -24.92 12.40
N LEU A 797 -11.35 -24.14 12.48
CA LEU A 797 -11.35 -22.71 12.16
C LEU A 797 -11.50 -22.49 10.65
N VAL A 798 -10.62 -23.10 9.86
CA VAL A 798 -10.62 -23.01 8.39
C VAL A 798 -11.90 -23.64 7.81
N GLY A 799 -12.32 -24.79 8.33
CA GLY A 799 -13.57 -25.44 7.89
C GLY A 799 -14.81 -24.57 8.10
N ARG A 800 -14.87 -23.78 9.19
CA ARG A 800 -15.96 -22.83 9.41
C ARG A 800 -15.84 -21.57 8.57
N ALA A 801 -14.63 -21.08 8.28
CA ALA A 801 -14.42 -19.92 7.41
C ALA A 801 -15.05 -20.11 6.01
N PHE A 802 -14.97 -21.33 5.46
CA PHE A 802 -15.57 -21.71 4.18
C PHE A 802 -17.00 -22.26 4.25
N GLN A 803 -17.60 -22.39 5.45
CA GLN A 803 -19.01 -22.78 5.60
C GLN A 803 -19.96 -21.59 5.41
N ASP A 804 -20.96 -21.77 4.54
CA ASP A 804 -22.09 -20.84 4.48
C ASP A 804 -23.08 -21.11 5.62
N LEU A 805 -23.58 -20.03 6.19
CA LEU A 805 -24.91 -20.06 6.80
C LEU A 805 -25.95 -20.21 5.68
N ARG A 806 -26.37 -21.46 5.44
CA ARG A 806 -27.59 -21.76 4.69
C ARG A 806 -28.70 -20.82 5.19
N GLN A 807 -29.37 -20.10 4.27
CA GLN A 807 -30.35 -19.01 4.52
C GLN A 807 -29.75 -17.59 4.72
N GLY A 808 -29.04 -17.07 3.70
CA GLY A 808 -29.02 -15.63 3.39
C GLY A 808 -28.30 -14.68 4.36
N GLY A 809 -27.54 -15.19 5.33
CA GLY A 809 -26.66 -14.37 6.18
C GLY A 809 -25.28 -14.14 5.56
N ALA A 810 -24.56 -13.13 6.04
CA ALA A 810 -23.15 -12.94 5.70
C ALA A 810 -22.33 -14.21 6.01
N ASN A 811 -21.45 -14.60 5.07
CA ASN A 811 -20.61 -15.79 5.21
C ASN A 811 -19.64 -15.66 6.41
N SER A 812 -19.09 -16.79 6.87
CA SER A 812 -18.21 -16.74 8.06
C SER A 812 -16.89 -16.01 7.81
N LEU A 813 -16.44 -15.94 6.56
CA LEU A 813 -15.25 -15.22 6.15
C LEU A 813 -15.47 -13.70 6.15
N GLY A 814 -16.57 -13.20 5.60
CA GLY A 814 -16.94 -11.78 5.63
C GLY A 814 -17.00 -11.25 7.05
N ARG A 815 -17.68 -11.95 7.97
CA ARG A 815 -17.72 -11.54 9.39
C ARG A 815 -16.38 -11.60 10.12
N MET A 816 -15.45 -12.46 9.67
CA MET A 816 -14.08 -12.45 10.18
C MET A 816 -13.36 -11.18 9.73
N LEU A 817 -13.58 -10.74 8.48
CA LEU A 817 -13.01 -9.51 7.92
C LEU A 817 -13.66 -8.25 8.50
N ASP A 818 -14.97 -8.25 8.75
CA ASP A 818 -15.67 -7.17 9.46
C ASP A 818 -15.07 -6.98 10.86
N GLN A 819 -14.74 -8.07 11.55
CA GLN A 819 -14.06 -8.04 12.85
C GLN A 819 -12.61 -7.54 12.75
N ILE A 820 -11.85 -7.99 11.74
CA ILE A 820 -10.47 -7.58 11.45
C ILE A 820 -10.39 -6.07 11.16
N ASN A 821 -11.21 -5.60 10.21
CA ASN A 821 -11.31 -4.18 9.83
C ASN A 821 -11.84 -3.32 10.99
N GLY A 822 -12.83 -3.82 11.74
CA GLY A 822 -13.33 -3.16 12.96
C GLY A 822 -12.28 -3.03 14.06
N ALA A 823 -11.35 -3.99 14.14
CA ALA A 823 -10.19 -3.98 15.03
C ALA A 823 -8.99 -3.16 14.52
N GLY A 824 -9.06 -2.58 13.32
CA GLY A 824 -7.98 -1.75 12.76
C GLY A 824 -6.71 -2.55 12.42
N ILE A 825 -6.84 -3.84 12.07
CA ILE A 825 -5.74 -4.65 11.54
C ILE A 825 -6.07 -5.12 10.12
N ASP A 826 -5.02 -5.42 9.35
CA ASP A 826 -5.11 -5.95 7.99
C ASP A 826 -5.03 -7.47 7.96
N VAL A 827 -5.20 -8.05 6.76
CA VAL A 827 -5.08 -9.50 6.54
C VAL A 827 -3.61 -9.94 6.67
N GLU A 828 -2.69 -9.08 6.24
CA GLU A 828 -1.25 -9.31 6.18
C GLU A 828 -0.60 -9.50 7.55
N ASN A 829 -1.03 -8.76 8.58
CA ASN A 829 -0.58 -8.97 9.96
C ASN A 829 -1.49 -9.96 10.71
N PHE A 830 -2.77 -10.03 10.39
CA PHE A 830 -3.69 -10.99 11.04
C PHE A 830 -3.37 -12.45 10.68
N PHE A 831 -3.21 -12.78 9.40
CA PHE A 831 -3.05 -14.17 8.96
C PHE A 831 -1.78 -14.84 9.51
N PRO A 832 -0.58 -14.22 9.52
CA PRO A 832 0.59 -14.80 10.16
C PRO A 832 0.44 -14.99 11.67
N ARG A 833 -0.27 -14.08 12.37
CA ARG A 833 -0.59 -14.24 13.81
C ARG A 833 -1.58 -15.40 14.03
N LEU A 834 -2.55 -15.55 13.13
CA LEU A 834 -3.55 -16.62 13.11
C LEU A 834 -2.93 -18.01 12.90
N VAL A 835 -1.99 -18.18 11.95
CA VAL A 835 -1.40 -19.50 11.65
C VAL A 835 -0.21 -19.88 12.53
N ASN A 836 0.27 -18.99 13.39
CA ASN A 836 1.35 -19.23 14.34
C ASN A 836 0.94 -19.13 15.82
N GLY A 837 -0.35 -18.91 16.14
CA GLY A 837 -0.81 -18.79 17.52
C GLY A 837 -0.19 -17.61 18.30
N ARG A 838 0.08 -16.49 17.63
CA ARG A 838 0.78 -15.34 18.22
C ARG A 838 -0.18 -14.28 18.74
N LEU A 839 -0.15 -14.06 20.06
CA LEU A 839 -1.05 -13.14 20.79
C LEU A 839 -0.38 -11.85 21.29
N HIS A 840 0.87 -11.56 20.87
CA HIS A 840 1.51 -10.27 21.11
C HIS A 840 0.76 -9.14 20.38
N PRO A 841 0.86 -7.86 20.82
CA PRO A 841 0.31 -6.71 20.09
C PRO A 841 0.79 -6.64 18.63
N SER A 842 0.00 -6.03 17.74
CA SER A 842 0.39 -5.79 16.34
C SER A 842 1.63 -4.90 16.20
N THR A 843 1.85 -3.99 17.14
CA THR A 843 2.93 -2.98 17.14
C THR A 843 4.30 -3.50 17.61
N THR A 844 4.38 -4.75 18.06
CA THR A 844 5.63 -5.36 18.57
C THR A 844 5.84 -6.76 18.00
N ASP A 845 7.10 -7.19 17.85
CA ASP A 845 7.40 -8.57 17.54
C ASP A 845 7.31 -9.47 18.80
N PHE A 846 7.25 -10.79 18.58
CA PHE A 846 7.07 -11.75 19.66
C PHE A 846 8.24 -11.84 20.67
N GLN A 847 9.48 -11.54 20.26
CA GLN A 847 10.63 -11.52 21.18
C GLN A 847 10.67 -10.23 22.00
N THR A 848 10.33 -9.09 21.39
CA THR A 848 10.13 -7.83 22.14
C THR A 848 9.02 -7.98 23.17
N PHE A 849 7.87 -8.56 22.79
CA PHE A 849 6.76 -8.85 23.72
C PHE A 849 7.13 -9.85 24.85
N ARG A 850 7.94 -10.88 24.56
CA ARG A 850 8.49 -11.76 25.60
C ARG A 850 9.34 -11.02 26.64
N GLY A 851 9.98 -9.92 26.23
CA GLY A 851 10.79 -9.04 27.09
C GLY A 851 10.00 -8.02 27.91
N THR A 852 8.69 -7.85 27.66
CA THR A 852 7.80 -6.99 28.49
C THR A 852 7.02 -7.80 29.53
N ASP A 853 7.58 -8.94 29.96
CA ASP A 853 6.98 -9.93 30.87
C ASP A 853 5.54 -10.34 30.54
N GLY A 854 5.12 -10.20 29.27
CA GLY A 854 3.76 -10.51 28.83
C GLY A 854 2.67 -9.58 29.41
N ALA A 855 3.02 -8.36 29.79
CA ALA A 855 2.04 -7.30 30.04
C ALA A 855 1.18 -7.09 28.78
N LEU A 856 -0.15 -7.07 28.94
CA LEU A 856 -1.10 -6.98 27.83
C LEU A 856 -1.84 -5.64 27.85
N PRO A 857 -1.36 -4.61 27.12
CA PRO A 857 -2.23 -3.51 26.72
C PRO A 857 -3.43 -4.04 25.93
N HIS A 858 -4.50 -3.25 25.85
CA HIS A 858 -5.67 -3.59 25.05
C HIS A 858 -5.32 -3.58 23.55
N ASP A 859 -5.28 -4.77 22.91
CA ASP A 859 -5.08 -4.94 21.47
C ASP A 859 -6.36 -5.51 20.84
N PRO A 860 -7.13 -4.72 20.07
CA PRO A 860 -8.32 -5.20 19.36
C PRO A 860 -8.02 -6.39 18.43
N ALA A 861 -6.81 -6.49 17.87
CA ALA A 861 -6.44 -7.56 16.95
C ALA A 861 -6.14 -8.89 17.67
N ARG A 862 -5.56 -8.83 18.88
CA ARG A 862 -5.49 -9.98 19.79
C ARG A 862 -6.89 -10.51 20.09
N ASP A 863 -7.84 -9.62 20.33
CA ASP A 863 -9.21 -10.02 20.70
C ASP A 863 -10.01 -10.54 19.50
N ALA A 864 -9.74 -10.04 18.28
CA ALA A 864 -10.18 -10.67 17.04
C ALA A 864 -9.63 -12.10 16.89
N LEU A 865 -8.32 -12.31 17.07
CA LEU A 865 -7.69 -13.64 17.03
C LEU A 865 -8.29 -14.60 18.07
N LEU A 866 -8.39 -14.16 19.33
CA LEU A 866 -8.99 -14.92 20.42
C LEU A 866 -10.46 -15.28 20.17
N THR A 867 -11.23 -14.39 19.53
CA THR A 867 -12.62 -14.69 19.14
C THR A 867 -12.67 -15.87 18.18
N GLN A 868 -11.81 -15.88 17.16
CA GLN A 868 -11.77 -16.95 16.17
C GLN A 868 -11.33 -18.29 16.79
N TYR A 869 -10.36 -18.26 17.73
CA TYR A 869 -9.92 -19.43 18.50
C TYR A 869 -11.00 -19.95 19.47
N ALA A 870 -11.63 -19.08 20.27
CA ALA A 870 -12.69 -19.46 21.22
C ALA A 870 -13.85 -20.16 20.49
N ALA A 871 -14.27 -19.59 19.36
CA ALA A 871 -15.29 -20.18 18.52
C ALA A 871 -14.83 -21.49 17.83
N ALA A 872 -13.54 -21.67 17.51
CA ALA A 872 -12.99 -22.88 16.89
C ALA A 872 -12.84 -24.06 17.87
N LEU A 873 -12.52 -23.77 19.13
CA LEU A 873 -12.51 -24.73 20.24
C LEU A 873 -13.93 -25.02 20.75
N GLY A 874 -14.86 -24.07 20.60
CA GLY A 874 -16.22 -24.15 21.10
C GLY A 874 -16.33 -23.93 22.61
N ARG A 875 -15.45 -23.11 23.18
CA ARG A 875 -15.31 -22.79 24.61
C ARG A 875 -14.85 -21.35 24.74
N ASP A 876 -15.36 -20.66 25.75
CA ASP A 876 -14.90 -19.32 26.10
C ASP A 876 -13.43 -19.38 26.57
N ILE A 877 -12.63 -18.36 26.26
CA ILE A 877 -11.21 -18.28 26.66
C ILE A 877 -11.08 -17.15 27.69
N ARG A 878 -10.70 -17.51 28.92
CA ARG A 878 -10.30 -16.56 29.96
C ARG A 878 -8.79 -16.37 29.89
N VAL A 879 -8.35 -15.15 29.61
CA VAL A 879 -6.93 -14.78 29.49
C VAL A 879 -6.50 -14.04 30.75
N THR A 880 -5.34 -14.40 31.30
CA THR A 880 -4.64 -13.67 32.36
C THR A 880 -3.24 -13.28 31.87
N ALA A 881 -2.98 -11.98 31.81
CA ALA A 881 -1.73 -11.38 31.38
C ALA A 881 -0.62 -11.48 32.44
N GLY A 882 0.63 -11.18 32.07
CA GLY A 882 1.76 -11.15 33.02
C GLY A 882 1.65 -10.04 34.07
N ASP A 883 0.94 -8.95 33.75
CA ASP A 883 0.57 -7.89 34.69
C ASP A 883 -0.64 -8.26 35.60
N GLY A 884 -1.19 -9.48 35.46
CA GLY A 884 -2.35 -9.97 36.20
C GLY A 884 -3.72 -9.59 35.61
N THR A 885 -3.78 -8.67 34.65
CA THR A 885 -5.04 -8.26 33.99
C THR A 885 -5.73 -9.47 33.39
N THR A 886 -7.01 -9.64 33.73
CA THR A 886 -7.79 -10.83 33.37
C THR A 886 -9.07 -10.45 32.65
N PHE A 887 -9.28 -11.01 31.46
CA PHE A 887 -10.47 -10.79 30.62
C PHE A 887 -10.98 -12.13 30.07
N THR A 888 -12.17 -12.14 29.46
CA THR A 888 -12.76 -13.36 28.86
C THR A 888 -13.32 -13.06 27.48
N VAL A 889 -12.97 -13.89 26.51
CA VAL A 889 -13.44 -13.83 25.13
C VAL A 889 -14.40 -14.98 24.89
N GLU A 890 -15.62 -14.68 24.46
CA GLU A 890 -16.68 -15.67 24.28
C GLU A 890 -16.55 -16.45 22.96
N ALA A 891 -17.00 -17.70 22.97
CA ALA A 891 -17.21 -18.52 21.78
C ALA A 891 -18.44 -18.04 20.99
N ILE A 892 -18.28 -16.92 20.27
CA ILE A 892 -19.30 -16.34 19.40
C ILE A 892 -19.73 -17.37 18.33
N GLY A 893 -21.04 -17.45 18.09
CA GLY A 893 -21.64 -18.45 17.20
C GLY A 893 -21.88 -19.83 17.83
N VAL A 894 -21.39 -20.09 19.04
CA VAL A 894 -21.66 -21.34 19.79
C VAL A 894 -22.71 -21.08 20.86
N ALA A 895 -23.88 -21.69 20.70
CA ALA A 895 -24.98 -21.59 21.66
C ALA A 895 -24.53 -22.04 23.06
N ALA A 896 -24.91 -21.29 24.11
CA ALA A 896 -24.42 -21.50 25.49
C ALA A 896 -24.54 -22.96 25.98
N ARG A 897 -25.66 -23.63 25.69
CA ARG A 897 -25.89 -25.06 26.01
C ARG A 897 -24.92 -26.06 25.34
N ASN A 898 -24.17 -25.62 24.33
CA ASN A 898 -23.19 -26.40 23.58
C ASN A 898 -21.74 -25.94 23.85
N ARG A 899 -21.51 -24.92 24.69
CA ARG A 899 -20.15 -24.47 25.04
C ARG A 899 -19.46 -25.51 25.92
N ARG A 900 -18.21 -25.83 25.57
CA ARG A 900 -17.30 -26.64 26.40
C ARG A 900 -16.83 -25.82 27.61
N PRO A 901 -16.28 -26.46 28.67
CA PRO A 901 -15.74 -25.75 29.83
C PRO A 901 -14.68 -24.72 29.42
N THR A 902 -14.72 -23.54 30.02
CA THR A 902 -13.82 -22.40 29.74
C THR A 902 -12.35 -22.82 29.71
N LEU A 903 -11.60 -22.37 28.71
CA LEU A 903 -10.15 -22.48 28.69
C LEU A 903 -9.55 -21.33 29.49
N HIS A 904 -8.69 -21.62 30.46
CA HIS A 904 -7.84 -20.62 31.10
C HIS A 904 -6.50 -20.55 30.36
N LEU A 905 -6.08 -19.35 30.00
CA LEU A 905 -4.86 -19.03 29.28
C LEU A 905 -4.05 -18.01 30.08
N THR A 906 -2.94 -18.43 30.68
CA THR A 906 -2.15 -17.60 31.60
C THR A 906 -0.75 -17.39 31.03
N TRP A 907 -0.27 -16.14 31.02
CA TRP A 907 1.12 -15.86 30.72
C TRP A 907 2.00 -16.18 31.94
N ASN A 908 3.06 -16.95 31.71
CA ASN A 908 4.03 -17.30 32.73
C ASN A 908 5.37 -16.63 32.39
N SER A 909 5.82 -15.71 33.24
CA SER A 909 7.22 -15.27 33.30
C SER A 909 8.01 -16.32 34.10
N SER A 910 8.94 -17.00 33.43
CA SER A 910 9.82 -18.00 34.05
C SER A 910 11.25 -17.82 33.55
N TYR A 911 12.23 -18.20 34.38
CA TYR A 911 13.65 -18.11 34.06
C TYR A 911 14.02 -18.97 32.83
N ASP A 912 13.30 -20.07 32.63
CA ASP A 912 13.53 -21.05 31.56
C ASP A 912 12.87 -20.65 30.22
N GLY A 913 12.06 -19.58 30.22
CA GLY A 913 11.43 -18.99 29.04
C GLY A 913 10.02 -18.45 29.30
N SER A 914 9.79 -17.17 28.98
CA SER A 914 8.47 -16.54 29.13
C SER A 914 7.51 -16.96 28.00
N GLY A 915 6.24 -17.21 28.35
CA GLY A 915 5.27 -17.75 27.39
C GLY A 915 3.87 -18.04 27.91
N TRP A 916 2.96 -18.33 26.98
CA TRP A 916 1.61 -18.79 27.29
C TRP A 916 1.56 -20.22 27.84
N SER A 917 0.73 -20.43 28.84
CA SER A 917 0.30 -21.73 29.36
C SER A 917 -1.22 -21.83 29.35
N ALA A 918 -1.78 -23.03 29.12
CA ALA A 918 -3.23 -23.22 29.03
C ALA A 918 -3.67 -24.41 29.89
N HIS A 919 -4.82 -24.27 30.55
CA HIS A 919 -5.47 -25.33 31.32
C HIS A 919 -6.99 -25.22 31.24
N VAL A 920 -7.67 -26.35 31.42
CA VAL A 920 -9.13 -26.38 31.62
C VAL A 920 -9.35 -26.68 33.11
N PRO A 921 -10.07 -25.84 33.87
CA PRO A 921 -10.41 -26.15 35.26
C PRO A 921 -11.27 -27.42 35.33
N ASP A 922 -10.99 -28.29 36.30
CA ASP A 922 -11.81 -29.47 36.55
C ASP A 922 -13.27 -29.07 36.78
N GLN A 923 -14.18 -29.66 35.99
CA GLN A 923 -15.60 -29.52 36.31
C GLN A 923 -15.90 -30.28 37.61
N PRO A 924 -16.50 -29.64 38.63
CA PRO A 924 -17.11 -30.41 39.71
C PRO A 924 -18.15 -31.35 39.08
N PRO A 925 -18.18 -32.65 39.46
CA PRO A 925 -18.95 -33.64 38.74
C PRO A 925 -20.43 -33.23 38.68
N PRO A 926 -21.09 -33.39 37.51
CA PRO A 926 -22.46 -32.92 37.32
C PRO A 926 -23.35 -33.54 38.40
N LYS A 927 -23.97 -32.68 39.23
CA LYS A 927 -24.85 -33.11 40.33
C LYS A 927 -25.89 -34.07 39.77
N ARG A 928 -25.76 -35.37 40.05
CA ARG A 928 -26.74 -36.39 39.67
C ARG A 928 -28.07 -36.01 40.30
N GLY A 929 -28.96 -35.42 39.49
CA GLY A 929 -30.32 -35.12 39.90
C GLY A 929 -30.96 -36.40 40.42
N GLY A 930 -31.50 -36.35 41.64
CA GLY A 930 -32.03 -37.51 42.34
C GLY A 930 -33.28 -38.06 41.66
N GLY A 931 -33.09 -38.89 40.62
CA GLY A 931 -34.16 -39.61 39.92
C GLY A 931 -34.88 -40.53 40.90
N ARG A 932 -35.98 -40.02 41.47
CA ARG A 932 -36.77 -40.67 42.51
C ARG A 932 -37.34 -41.99 41.95
N ARG A 933 -36.87 -43.13 42.48
CA ARG A 933 -37.37 -44.46 42.10
C ARG A 933 -38.87 -44.56 42.40
N GLY A 934 -39.68 -44.72 41.36
CA GLY A 934 -41.01 -45.34 41.40
C GLY A 934 -40.90 -46.76 40.81
N ALA A 935 -41.74 -47.70 41.26
CA ALA A 935 -41.58 -49.13 40.97
C ALA A 935 -42.84 -49.76 40.37
N GLY A 936 -42.66 -50.92 39.70
CA GLY A 936 -43.70 -51.72 39.04
C GLY A 936 -43.74 -51.50 37.52
N GLY A 937 -44.02 -52.52 36.70
CA GLY A 937 -44.21 -53.95 37.00
C GLY A 937 -45.13 -54.63 35.96
N GLY A 938 -44.76 -55.83 35.50
CA GLY A 938 -45.43 -56.54 34.40
C GLY A 938 -44.89 -56.11 33.01
N GLN A 939 -44.42 -56.93 32.07
CA GLN A 939 -44.48 -58.37 31.75
C GLN A 939 -45.43 -58.72 30.56
N ASP A 940 -44.83 -59.38 29.56
CA ASP A 940 -45.35 -60.19 28.44
C ASP A 940 -46.36 -59.62 27.40
N GLY A 941 -45.91 -59.64 26.12
CA GLY A 941 -46.67 -60.33 25.05
C GLY A 941 -47.25 -59.53 23.87
N GLY A 942 -46.90 -59.94 22.64
CA GLY A 942 -47.89 -59.99 21.54
C GLY A 942 -47.72 -59.13 20.28
N ASN A 943 -47.12 -59.73 19.25
CA ASN A 943 -47.43 -59.60 17.81
C ASN A 943 -47.33 -58.28 17.00
N VAL A 944 -47.15 -58.53 15.71
CA VAL A 944 -46.91 -57.70 14.50
C VAL A 944 -47.87 -58.28 13.41
N PRO A 945 -48.28 -57.64 12.28
CA PRO A 945 -47.91 -56.37 11.64
C PRO A 945 -49.09 -55.48 11.10
N THR A 946 -48.72 -54.49 10.26
CA THR A 946 -49.36 -54.05 8.97
C THR A 946 -50.30 -52.82 8.90
N PRO A 947 -50.33 -52.07 7.75
CA PRO A 947 -50.86 -50.69 7.68
C PRO A 947 -51.99 -50.44 6.64
N LYS A 948 -52.58 -49.23 6.69
CA LYS A 948 -53.29 -48.45 5.62
C LYS A 948 -53.58 -47.03 6.16
N GLY A 949 -53.71 -45.95 5.38
CA GLY A 949 -53.51 -45.71 3.94
C GLY A 949 -53.37 -44.19 3.68
N LYS A 950 -52.59 -43.74 2.69
CA LYS A 950 -53.04 -43.31 1.34
C LYS A 950 -54.26 -42.37 1.27
N ARG A 951 -54.02 -41.09 0.95
CA ARG A 951 -54.68 -40.31 -0.15
C ARG A 951 -53.76 -39.13 -0.60
N PRO A 952 -53.94 -38.52 -1.80
CA PRO A 952 -52.83 -37.88 -2.54
C PRO A 952 -53.03 -36.39 -2.95
N ARG A 953 -52.11 -35.90 -3.80
CA ARG A 953 -52.01 -34.57 -4.46
C ARG A 953 -53.15 -34.20 -5.42
N GLY A 954 -53.24 -32.89 -5.70
CA GLY A 954 -53.91 -32.19 -6.82
C GLY A 954 -54.20 -30.74 -6.36
N ALA A 955 -53.62 -29.64 -6.85
CA ALA A 955 -53.05 -29.22 -8.15
C ALA A 955 -54.10 -28.84 -9.20
N ASP A 956 -54.20 -27.54 -9.53
CA ASP A 956 -54.11 -26.96 -10.89
C ASP A 956 -54.13 -25.40 -10.84
N THR A 957 -54.02 -24.74 -11.99
CA THR A 957 -53.58 -23.32 -12.17
C THR A 957 -54.65 -22.40 -12.81
N GLN A 958 -54.23 -21.18 -13.25
CA GLN A 958 -55.03 -20.03 -13.77
C GLN A 958 -55.61 -19.11 -12.68
N GLY A 959 -55.85 -17.81 -12.91
CA GLY A 959 -55.68 -16.98 -14.11
C GLY A 959 -55.58 -15.47 -13.78
N SER A 960 -55.64 -14.58 -14.79
CA SER A 960 -55.33 -13.14 -14.67
C SER A 960 -56.56 -12.21 -14.64
N VAL A 961 -56.27 -10.89 -14.58
CA VAL A 961 -57.05 -9.65 -14.86
C VAL A 961 -58.11 -9.06 -13.90
N ASP A 962 -57.98 -7.74 -13.77
CA ASP A 962 -58.97 -6.65 -13.65
C ASP A 962 -59.83 -6.34 -12.40
N ALA A 963 -59.38 -5.28 -11.71
CA ALA A 963 -60.13 -4.02 -11.51
C ALA A 963 -61.24 -3.98 -10.40
N PRO A 964 -62.08 -2.91 -10.26
CA PRO A 964 -61.95 -2.04 -9.08
C PRO A 964 -63.27 -1.72 -8.33
N GLY A 965 -63.23 -1.08 -7.14
CA GLY A 965 -64.46 -0.60 -6.49
C GLY A 965 -64.34 0.19 -5.18
N PRO A 966 -65.35 1.01 -4.79
CA PRO A 966 -65.05 2.38 -4.32
C PRO A 966 -65.88 2.94 -3.14
N SER A 967 -65.60 4.20 -2.78
CA SER A 967 -66.41 5.20 -2.01
C SER A 967 -66.71 4.92 -0.53
N LYS A 968 -66.44 5.81 0.46
CA LYS A 968 -66.73 7.26 0.68
C LYS A 968 -68.15 7.59 1.20
N ARG A 969 -68.25 8.27 2.36
CA ARG A 969 -69.36 9.18 2.74
C ARG A 969 -68.93 10.26 3.78
N PRO A 970 -69.49 11.51 3.81
CA PRO A 970 -68.87 12.65 4.54
C PRO A 970 -69.81 13.61 5.35
N ARG A 971 -69.21 14.64 5.99
CA ARG A 971 -69.72 15.97 6.46
C ARG A 971 -68.51 16.89 6.79
N ALA A 972 -68.43 18.24 6.76
CA ALA A 972 -69.34 19.41 6.69
C ALA A 972 -70.06 19.81 8.01
N THR A 973 -70.17 21.08 8.45
CA THR A 973 -70.00 22.43 7.81
C THR A 973 -69.04 23.38 8.60
N GLN A 974 -69.28 24.71 8.75
CA GLN A 974 -68.64 25.81 7.97
C GLN A 974 -68.68 27.18 8.75
N ASP A 975 -68.19 28.28 8.13
CA ASP A 975 -68.33 29.74 8.45
C ASP A 975 -67.53 30.33 9.66
N GLY A 976 -67.10 31.62 9.72
CA GLY A 976 -67.10 32.72 8.72
C GLY A 976 -66.44 34.07 9.18
N SER A 977 -65.89 34.84 8.21
CA SER A 977 -65.66 36.32 8.11
C SER A 977 -65.12 37.26 9.24
N THR A 978 -64.05 38.01 8.91
CA THR A 978 -63.75 39.48 9.13
C THR A 978 -63.54 40.14 10.52
N GLY A 979 -62.49 40.98 10.65
CA GLY A 979 -62.32 42.02 11.72
C GLY A 979 -60.88 42.66 11.79
N PRO A 980 -60.69 43.99 12.02
CA PRO A 980 -59.36 44.66 11.91
C PRO A 980 -58.72 45.20 13.22
N ALA A 981 -57.54 45.86 13.09
CA ALA A 981 -56.61 46.42 14.10
C ALA A 981 -57.02 47.85 14.63
N PRO A 982 -56.20 48.77 15.26
CA PRO A 982 -54.72 48.82 15.51
C PRO A 982 -54.22 49.53 16.83
N THR A 983 -52.96 50.01 16.84
CA THR A 983 -52.24 50.97 17.77
C THR A 983 -51.51 50.41 19.03
N GLY A 984 -50.40 51.00 19.54
CA GLY A 984 -49.42 51.96 18.92
C GLY A 984 -48.56 52.83 19.88
N LYS A 985 -47.30 53.16 19.47
CA LYS A 985 -46.33 54.20 20.01
C LYS A 985 -45.62 53.88 21.36
N GLY A 986 -44.39 54.36 21.68
CA GLY A 986 -43.30 54.96 20.87
C GLY A 986 -42.34 55.96 21.60
N LYS A 987 -41.05 56.04 21.18
CA LYS A 987 -39.97 57.05 21.50
C LYS A 987 -39.36 57.01 22.94
N GLY A 988 -38.12 57.45 23.23
CA GLY A 988 -36.94 57.78 22.38
C GLY A 988 -35.85 58.67 23.04
N LYS A 989 -34.57 58.58 22.56
CA LYS A 989 -33.39 59.53 22.64
C LYS A 989 -33.01 60.29 23.95
N GLY A 990 -31.70 60.31 24.33
CA GLY A 990 -31.17 61.31 25.30
C GLY A 990 -29.65 61.31 25.65
N LYS A 991 -28.86 62.20 25.04
CA LYS A 991 -27.38 62.41 25.12
C LYS A 991 -26.70 62.62 26.52
N ALA A 992 -25.52 61.99 26.67
CA ALA A 992 -24.18 62.53 27.04
C ALA A 992 -23.90 63.51 28.23
N ARG A 993 -22.79 63.24 28.96
CA ARG A 993 -21.88 64.24 29.55
C ARG A 993 -20.45 63.67 29.72
N ALA A 994 -19.44 64.53 29.85
CA ALA A 994 -18.03 64.17 30.10
C ALA A 994 -17.46 64.91 31.32
N THR A 995 -16.42 64.34 31.95
CA THR A 995 -15.63 64.94 33.05
C THR A 995 -14.14 64.57 32.92
N ARG A 996 -13.28 65.20 33.74
CA ARG A 996 -11.85 65.44 33.48
C ARG A 996 -10.96 64.83 34.58
N ALA A 997 -9.74 64.42 34.21
CA ALA A 997 -8.80 63.74 35.10
C ALA A 997 -7.97 64.67 36.02
N PRO A 998 -7.51 64.18 37.19
CA PRO A 998 -6.32 64.65 37.90
C PRO A 998 -5.03 63.98 37.36
N ALA A 999 -3.85 64.26 37.93
CA ALA A 999 -2.55 63.88 37.35
C ALA A 999 -1.52 63.33 38.37
N GLN A 1000 -0.51 62.61 37.84
CA GLN A 1000 0.75 62.18 38.48
C GLN A 1000 0.63 61.11 39.60
N PRO A 1001 1.71 60.37 39.97
CA PRO A 1001 3.15 60.56 39.69
C PRO A 1001 3.79 59.53 38.73
N ALA A 1002 5.11 59.65 38.53
CA ALA A 1002 5.90 58.78 37.65
C ALA A 1002 6.48 57.53 38.39
N PRO A 1003 6.54 56.35 37.75
CA PRO A 1003 7.24 55.17 38.25
C PRO A 1003 8.76 55.24 37.97
N PRO A 1004 9.60 54.43 38.65
CA PRO A 1004 11.05 54.51 38.60
C PRO A 1004 11.70 53.90 37.34
N VAL A 1005 12.99 54.21 37.15
CA VAL A 1005 13.86 53.69 36.08
C VAL A 1005 13.90 52.15 36.11
N PRO A 1006 13.78 51.46 34.95
CA PRO A 1006 13.91 50.00 34.89
C PRO A 1006 15.32 49.54 35.30
N GLN A 1007 15.39 48.56 36.19
CA GLN A 1007 16.61 47.77 36.39
C GLN A 1007 16.80 46.83 35.19
N LEU A 1008 18.06 46.59 34.81
CA LEU A 1008 18.39 45.64 33.74
C LEU A 1008 17.86 44.24 34.09
N PRO A 1009 17.29 43.48 33.13
CA PRO A 1009 16.88 42.10 33.37
C PRO A 1009 18.07 41.26 33.81
N GLN A 1010 17.97 40.61 34.97
CA GLN A 1010 18.87 39.52 35.31
C GLN A 1010 18.59 38.36 34.35
N LEU A 1011 19.66 37.75 33.82
CA LEU A 1011 19.54 36.59 32.95
C LEU A 1011 18.83 35.46 33.71
N PRO A 1012 17.85 34.75 33.09
CA PRO A 1012 17.21 33.63 33.75
C PRO A 1012 18.24 32.53 34.03
N THR A 1013 18.23 31.99 35.25
CA THR A 1013 19.04 30.83 35.60
C THR A 1013 18.69 29.66 34.68
N PRO A 1014 19.68 28.88 34.19
CA PRO A 1014 19.41 27.75 33.32
C PRO A 1014 18.52 26.72 34.03
N VAL A 1015 17.51 26.24 33.31
CA VAL A 1015 16.57 25.23 33.81
C VAL A 1015 17.24 23.88 33.83
N ASP A 1016 17.10 23.14 34.94
CA ASP A 1016 17.57 21.76 35.07
C ASP A 1016 16.87 20.85 34.03
N PRO A 1017 17.62 20.20 33.11
CA PRO A 1017 17.05 19.26 32.15
C PRO A 1017 16.29 18.11 32.81
N ALA A 1018 16.74 17.61 33.97
CA ALA A 1018 16.06 16.52 34.66
C ALA A 1018 14.68 16.95 35.18
N ALA A 1019 14.55 18.17 35.70
CA ALA A 1019 13.27 18.75 36.10
C ALA A 1019 12.31 18.90 34.90
N LEU A 1020 12.82 19.33 33.73
CA LEU A 1020 12.03 19.45 32.50
C LEU A 1020 11.53 18.09 32.01
N THR A 1021 12.40 17.08 31.92
CA THR A 1021 12.03 15.72 31.52
C THR A 1021 11.01 15.11 32.49
N ALA A 1022 11.18 15.29 33.80
CA ALA A 1022 10.22 14.80 34.80
C ALA A 1022 8.84 15.49 34.67
N ALA A 1023 8.79 16.76 34.27
CA ALA A 1023 7.52 17.46 34.02
C ALA A 1023 6.84 16.99 32.72
N GLN A 1024 7.61 16.73 31.65
CA GLN A 1024 7.08 16.14 30.42
C GLN A 1024 6.51 14.73 30.65
N GLN A 1025 7.21 13.91 31.44
CA GLN A 1025 6.73 12.57 31.82
C GLN A 1025 5.41 12.66 32.61
N ALA A 1026 5.33 13.54 33.61
CA ALA A 1026 4.12 13.74 34.40
C ALA A 1026 2.88 14.15 33.56
N VAL A 1027 3.08 14.92 32.47
CA VAL A 1027 2.01 15.25 31.52
C VAL A 1027 1.55 14.00 30.76
N GLY A 1028 2.48 13.17 30.28
CA GLY A 1028 2.15 11.91 29.58
C GLY A 1028 1.43 10.88 30.48
N ASP A 1029 1.83 10.80 31.75
CA ASP A 1029 1.17 9.96 32.75
C ASP A 1029 -0.27 10.46 33.04
N ALA A 1030 -0.46 11.77 33.22
CA ALA A 1030 -1.77 12.36 33.46
C ALA A 1030 -2.72 12.25 32.24
N GLN A 1031 -2.22 12.46 31.01
CA GLN A 1031 -2.98 12.19 29.78
C GLN A 1031 -3.41 10.72 29.68
N THR A 1032 -2.62 9.80 30.23
CA THR A 1032 -2.92 8.36 30.23
C THR A 1032 -3.93 7.99 31.32
N ALA A 1033 -3.88 8.65 32.48
CA ALA A 1033 -4.93 8.56 33.50
C ALA A 1033 -6.29 9.06 32.98
N LEU A 1034 -6.31 10.24 32.32
CA LEU A 1034 -7.54 10.85 31.79
C LEU A 1034 -8.23 9.97 30.74
N ARG A 1035 -7.44 9.38 29.81
CA ARG A 1035 -7.98 8.45 28.79
C ARG A 1035 -8.64 7.22 29.44
N ARG A 1036 -8.02 6.63 30.46
CA ARG A 1036 -8.59 5.48 31.21
C ARG A 1036 -9.87 5.85 31.94
N ALA A 1037 -9.94 7.03 32.55
CA ALA A 1037 -11.13 7.48 33.27
C ALA A 1037 -12.32 7.75 32.31
N ALA A 1038 -12.09 8.43 31.19
CA ALA A 1038 -13.10 8.66 30.16
C ALA A 1038 -13.57 7.37 29.47
N GLU A 1039 -12.72 6.35 29.37
CA GLU A 1039 -13.08 5.00 28.90
C GLU A 1039 -13.91 4.22 29.92
N TRP A 1040 -13.54 4.26 31.21
CA TRP A 1040 -14.34 3.68 32.28
C TRP A 1040 -15.73 4.33 32.33
N ARG A 1041 -15.82 5.66 32.28
CA ARG A 1041 -17.09 6.38 32.26
C ARG A 1041 -18.00 5.94 31.12
N ARG A 1042 -17.51 5.91 29.87
CA ARG A 1042 -18.27 5.42 28.71
C ARG A 1042 -18.72 3.96 28.88
N THR A 1043 -17.89 3.12 29.48
CA THR A 1043 -18.22 1.73 29.80
C THR A 1043 -19.36 1.62 30.82
N VAL A 1044 -19.45 2.54 31.78
CA VAL A 1044 -20.52 2.59 32.78
C VAL A 1044 -21.81 3.19 32.18
N GLU A 1045 -21.72 4.28 31.42
CA GLU A 1045 -22.86 4.89 30.72
C GLU A 1045 -23.54 3.87 29.77
N ALA A 1046 -22.76 3.02 29.10
CA ALA A 1046 -23.28 1.93 28.28
C ALA A 1046 -23.99 0.81 29.07
N ARG A 1047 -23.72 0.66 30.38
CA ARG A 1047 -24.33 -0.35 31.26
C ARG A 1047 -25.61 0.16 31.94
N THR A 1048 -25.62 1.41 32.40
CA THR A 1048 -26.76 1.98 33.16
C THR A 1048 -28.06 2.07 32.36
N GLY A 1049 -27.99 1.99 31.02
CA GLY A 1049 -29.15 1.84 30.13
C GLY A 1049 -30.00 0.56 30.34
N ARG A 1050 -29.60 -0.37 31.21
CA ARG A 1050 -30.42 -1.53 31.60
C ARG A 1050 -30.50 -1.74 33.11
N ALA A 1051 -31.59 -1.21 33.68
CA ALA A 1051 -32.06 -1.39 35.06
C ALA A 1051 -31.16 -0.83 36.17
N ALA A 1052 -31.74 0.07 36.97
CA ALA A 1052 -31.14 0.57 38.22
C ALA A 1052 -32.16 0.41 39.35
N GLY A 1053 -31.73 -0.16 40.49
CA GLY A 1053 -32.58 -0.35 41.65
C GLY A 1053 -31.79 -0.70 42.91
N GLY A 1054 -31.77 0.22 43.88
CA GLY A 1054 -31.46 -0.08 45.28
C GLY A 1054 -30.00 -0.38 45.65
N SER A 1055 -29.12 0.63 45.66
CA SER A 1055 -27.94 0.62 46.54
C SER A 1055 -27.65 2.03 47.06
N SER A 1056 -27.37 2.18 48.35
CA SER A 1056 -27.24 3.47 49.04
C SER A 1056 -25.80 4.00 49.10
N GLY A 1057 -25.09 3.98 47.96
CA GLY A 1057 -23.75 4.55 47.81
C GLY A 1057 -23.64 5.27 46.46
N PRO A 1058 -22.55 6.04 46.22
CA PRO A 1058 -22.35 6.72 44.95
C PRO A 1058 -22.30 5.68 43.82
N SER A 1059 -23.09 5.94 42.79
CA SER A 1059 -23.23 5.07 41.62
C SER A 1059 -21.87 4.81 40.96
N GLU A 1060 -21.79 3.73 40.18
CA GLU A 1060 -20.59 3.46 39.37
C GLU A 1060 -20.30 4.64 38.41
N LEU A 1061 -21.35 5.37 37.99
CA LEU A 1061 -21.24 6.53 37.11
C LEU A 1061 -20.66 7.76 37.83
N GLU A 1062 -21.14 8.08 39.04
CA GLU A 1062 -20.58 9.18 39.85
C GLU A 1062 -19.11 8.92 40.19
N ARG A 1063 -18.73 7.66 40.46
CA ARG A 1063 -17.33 7.27 40.71
C ARG A 1063 -16.45 7.37 39.45
N ALA A 1064 -17.00 7.07 38.27
CA ALA A 1064 -16.28 7.24 37.00
C ALA A 1064 -16.13 8.72 36.61
N ILE A 1065 -17.15 9.55 36.86
CA ILE A 1065 -17.09 11.01 36.66
C ILE A 1065 -16.08 11.65 37.62
N ALA A 1066 -16.04 11.23 38.89
CA ALA A 1066 -15.03 11.71 39.84
C ALA A 1066 -13.61 11.38 39.38
N ALA A 1067 -13.35 10.15 38.95
CA ALA A 1067 -12.03 9.76 38.43
C ALA A 1067 -11.64 10.51 37.13
N GLU A 1068 -12.60 10.89 36.30
CA GLU A 1068 -12.36 11.75 35.11
C GLU A 1068 -11.97 13.17 35.53
N GLN A 1069 -12.62 13.73 36.57
CA GLN A 1069 -12.29 15.03 37.14
C GLN A 1069 -10.93 15.04 37.84
N ASP A 1070 -10.61 14.02 38.63
CA ASP A 1070 -9.31 13.87 39.31
C ASP A 1070 -8.17 13.77 38.30
N ALA A 1071 -8.32 12.94 37.25
CA ALA A 1071 -7.30 12.80 36.21
C ALA A 1071 -7.13 14.08 35.36
N LEU A 1072 -8.20 14.85 35.15
CA LEU A 1072 -8.13 16.15 34.48
C LEU A 1072 -7.45 17.21 35.37
N ALA A 1073 -7.67 17.18 36.69
CA ALA A 1073 -6.93 18.01 37.64
C ALA A 1073 -5.43 17.68 37.67
N MET A 1074 -5.06 16.39 37.68
CA MET A 1074 -3.67 15.95 37.54
C MET A 1074 -3.01 16.46 36.25
N LEU A 1075 -3.74 16.46 35.13
CA LEU A 1075 -3.23 16.97 33.85
C LEU A 1075 -3.01 18.49 33.90
N HIS A 1076 -3.92 19.24 34.53
CA HIS A 1076 -3.77 20.68 34.73
C HIS A 1076 -2.56 21.00 35.64
N GLU A 1077 -2.33 20.24 36.71
CA GLU A 1077 -1.16 20.44 37.56
C GLU A 1077 0.16 20.09 36.84
N ALA A 1078 0.19 18.98 36.11
CA ALA A 1078 1.35 18.56 35.33
C ALA A 1078 1.70 19.59 34.24
N GLN A 1079 0.71 20.09 33.50
CA GLN A 1079 0.91 21.15 32.51
C GLN A 1079 1.37 22.45 33.17
N ALA A 1080 0.77 22.86 34.29
CA ALA A 1080 1.20 24.04 35.05
C ALA A 1080 2.60 23.88 35.66
N ARG A 1081 3.12 22.66 35.83
CA ARG A 1081 4.52 22.38 36.19
C ARG A 1081 5.45 22.48 34.99
N LEU A 1082 5.05 21.97 33.83
CA LEU A 1082 5.80 22.09 32.57
C LEU A 1082 5.91 23.56 32.10
N ASP A 1083 4.81 24.30 32.14
CA ASP A 1083 4.75 25.73 31.79
C ASP A 1083 5.60 26.62 32.71
N ARG A 1084 5.90 26.17 33.94
CA ARG A 1084 6.84 26.85 34.88
C ARG A 1084 8.31 26.56 34.58
N LEU A 1085 8.61 25.54 33.77
CA LEU A 1085 9.97 25.10 33.43
C LEU A 1085 10.34 25.45 31.97
N GLN A 1086 9.37 25.69 31.10
CA GLN A 1086 9.62 26.22 29.76
C GLN A 1086 9.79 27.76 29.81
N PRO A 1087 10.90 28.32 29.31
CA PRO A 1087 11.08 29.77 29.27
C PRO A 1087 10.09 30.40 28.29
N SER A 1088 9.35 31.42 28.75
CA SER A 1088 8.42 32.19 27.92
C SER A 1088 9.14 32.88 26.75
N GLY A 1089 9.05 32.28 25.57
CA GLY A 1089 9.58 32.87 24.34
C GLY A 1089 8.95 34.25 24.03
N PRO A 1090 9.69 35.16 23.37
CA PRO A 1090 9.24 36.52 23.09
C PRO A 1090 8.11 36.52 22.05
N GLY A 1091 6.87 36.37 22.51
CA GLY A 1091 5.69 36.34 21.64
C GLY A 1091 4.36 35.93 22.31
N ARG A 1092 4.37 35.21 23.44
CA ARG A 1092 3.11 34.90 24.15
C ARG A 1092 2.55 36.15 24.85
N PRO A 1093 1.31 36.60 24.54
CA PRO A 1093 0.67 37.68 25.29
C PRO A 1093 0.37 37.23 26.73
N ARG A 1094 0.50 38.14 27.70
CA ARG A 1094 0.10 37.86 29.09
C ARG A 1094 -1.41 37.63 29.17
N PRO A 1095 -1.89 36.63 29.93
CA PRO A 1095 -3.31 36.50 30.22
C PRO A 1095 -3.81 37.69 31.07
N PRO A 1096 -5.12 38.05 31.00
CA PRO A 1096 -5.67 39.12 31.80
C PRO A 1096 -5.54 38.85 33.31
N GLY A 1097 -5.13 39.86 34.07
CA GLY A 1097 -5.15 39.79 35.53
C GLY A 1097 -6.58 39.79 36.08
N PRO A 1098 -6.85 39.14 37.23
CA PRO A 1098 -8.18 39.04 37.79
C PRO A 1098 -8.68 40.39 38.30
N PHE A 1099 -9.68 40.96 37.61
CA PHE A 1099 -10.52 42.02 38.18
C PHE A 1099 -11.54 41.41 39.13
N GLY A 1100 -11.64 41.95 40.35
CA GLY A 1100 -12.78 41.69 41.23
C GLY A 1100 -14.05 42.39 40.74
N GLY A 1101 -15.21 41.93 41.23
CA GLY A 1101 -16.46 42.67 41.08
C GLY A 1101 -16.51 43.96 41.91
N SER A 1102 -17.61 44.71 41.93
CA SER A 1102 -18.93 44.41 41.37
C SER A 1102 -19.82 45.66 41.33
N ALA A 1103 -20.53 45.89 40.22
CA ALA A 1103 -21.81 46.62 40.13
C ALA A 1103 -22.37 46.46 38.71
#